data_AF-A0A8J3PH04-F1
#
_entry.id   AF-A0A8J3PH04-F1
#
_cell.length_a   1.000
_cell.length_b   1.000
_cell.length_c   1.000
_cell.angle_alpha   90.00
_cell.angle_beta   90.00
_cell.angle_gamma   90.00
#
_symmetry.space_group_name_H-M   'P 1'
#
loop_
_entity.id
_entity.type
_entity.pdbx_description
1 polymer ?
#
loop_
_entity_poly.entity_id
_entity_poly.type
_entity_poly.pdbx_seq_one_letter_code
_entity_poly.pdbx_strand_id
1 'polypeptide(L)'
;MVAASPAQAAVACEVVYTANPWTEAPGSGGFTANMTLKNLGDPWTSWTLGFTLPSGQTVTLPGWSANFTASGQNITATNLNYNGNVPANGSTGIGFNGRWSGTYSSPTSFTINGTACTGANPAPTVSITAPANNTHYTAPAAFTIAATAADTSPGTVSKVEFYRDGLLLGSDTASPYTWDVSALPVGTYVFQAKATDNGGATATANTTVVVDASVAPKILVNGAATAAVSVPEGGTNTFKVKLSAAPSANLTVAVARTAGDTDVSVSTGATLTFSTTNWGTEQTVTLAAAQDADNASGSATVTASATGYDPGVVTATEADDEVNVYTQRFIEQYNKIKNTANGYFSPEGVPYHSIETLIVEAPDYGHETTSEAFSYWLWLEAYYGRFTQDWTRFNQAWTVMEQYIIPSAADQPNAGVAGTPQYAAEHLTPANYPSQLQPSVPVGVDPLRSELTSTYGNGSIYGMHWLLDVDNKYGFGRCGNGTTRPAYINTFQRGPQESVWETIPQPSCDNLNHGGTNGYLDLYVKESSAPAAQWKYTNAPDADARAIEAAYWALTWATEQGKQSQIASTLTKAAKMGDYLRYAMFDKYFKKIGNCVGATTCAAGTGRDSMHYLMSWYYAWGGGLTSAWSWRIGSSFNHFGYQNPMAAYALANVNALKPQSPTANADWTNSFNRQLEFYQWLQSAEGGIAGGATNSWAGSYATPPANTPTFYGMFYDEKPVYHDPPSNQWFGMQVWSMGRIAELYYATGNLKAKALLDKWVPWAVANTTVSGTNFAVPSELGWSGAPATWNPSSPAANTGLHVTVTSTGQDVGVAASLARALLFYAAKSGNAAAKTTGKGLIDALYARAESKGVSTTETRGDYSRFDDTYNATTGQGIFVPSGWTGDMPNGDIITAGKTFLDIRSWYKQDPDWAKVQAHLDGGPAPSFNYHRFWAQSDVAMAFADFAALFPNG
;
A
#
# COMPACT_ATOMS: atom_id res chain seq x y z
N MET A 1 63.01 21.01 52.59
CA MET A 1 63.53 19.89 53.42
C MET A 1 63.58 20.35 54.86
N VAL A 2 62.64 19.89 55.68
CA VAL A 2 62.76 19.81 57.14
C VAL A 2 62.43 18.37 57.46
N ALA A 3 63.37 17.70 58.12
CA ALA A 3 63.37 16.26 58.36
C ALA A 3 62.18 15.86 59.25
N ALA A 4 61.61 14.70 58.93
CA ALA A 4 60.55 14.07 59.71
C ALA A 4 61.04 13.77 61.14
N SER A 5 60.26 14.21 62.13
CA SER A 5 60.37 13.71 63.50
C SER A 5 60.21 12.19 63.49
N PRO A 6 61.02 11.42 64.24
CA PRO A 6 60.79 9.99 64.37
C PRO A 6 59.40 9.78 64.96
N ALA A 7 58.55 9.05 64.24
CA ALA A 7 57.22 8.68 64.68
C ALA A 7 57.33 7.94 66.02
N GLN A 8 56.63 8.43 67.04
CA GLN A 8 56.36 7.65 68.23
C GLN A 8 55.53 6.44 67.80
N ALA A 9 56.10 5.24 67.93
CA ALA A 9 55.41 3.98 67.70
C ALA A 9 54.07 4.00 68.42
N ALA A 10 52.98 3.93 67.67
CA ALA A 10 51.64 3.88 68.23
C ALA A 10 51.52 2.59 69.04
N VAL A 11 51.37 2.72 70.36
CA VAL A 11 51.04 1.57 71.21
C VAL A 11 49.57 1.24 70.98
N ALA A 12 49.28 0.54 69.87
CA ALA A 12 48.03 -0.17 69.71
C ALA A 12 48.18 -1.49 70.48
N CYS A 13 47.32 -1.72 71.46
CA CYS A 13 47.35 -2.95 72.24
C CYS A 13 45.94 -3.38 72.63
N GLU A 14 45.83 -4.63 73.08
CA GLU A 14 44.62 -5.20 73.66
C GLU A 14 44.97 -5.90 74.97
N VAL A 15 44.17 -5.68 76.03
CA VAL A 15 44.30 -6.39 77.31
C VAL A 15 43.01 -7.13 77.59
N VAL A 16 43.11 -8.45 77.67
CA VAL A 16 42.01 -9.33 78.08
C VAL A 16 42.19 -9.66 79.55
N TYR A 17 41.24 -9.24 80.40
CA TYR A 17 41.21 -9.54 81.83
C TYR A 17 40.09 -10.54 82.11
N THR A 18 40.43 -11.68 82.70
CA THR A 18 39.46 -12.71 83.09
C THR A 18 39.65 -13.05 84.55
N ALA A 19 38.60 -12.88 85.36
CA ALA A 19 38.62 -13.20 86.77
C ALA A 19 37.55 -14.22 87.15
N ASN A 20 37.89 -15.06 88.13
CA ASN A 20 37.01 -16.03 88.75
C ASN A 20 36.84 -15.70 90.23
N PRO A 21 35.87 -14.83 90.60
CA PRO A 21 35.60 -14.48 91.99
C PRO A 21 34.74 -15.55 92.69
N TRP A 22 34.97 -15.74 93.99
CA TRP A 22 34.14 -16.54 94.87
C TRP A 22 33.79 -15.76 96.14
N THR A 23 32.67 -16.11 96.78
CA THR A 23 32.20 -15.49 98.02
C THR A 23 32.65 -16.31 99.22
N GLU A 24 33.30 -15.66 100.19
CA GLU A 24 33.67 -16.29 101.48
C GLU A 24 32.63 -15.97 102.57
N ALA A 25 32.04 -14.77 102.54
CA ALA A 25 30.96 -14.32 103.41
C ALA A 25 30.07 -13.28 102.68
N PRO A 26 28.84 -13.00 103.13
CA PRO A 26 27.99 -12.01 102.48
C PRO A 26 28.72 -10.67 102.28
N GLY A 27 28.88 -10.24 101.02
CA GLY A 27 29.57 -9.00 100.66
C GLY A 27 31.11 -9.05 100.72
N SER A 28 31.75 -10.21 100.83
CA SER A 28 33.22 -10.33 100.69
C SER A 28 33.68 -11.70 100.20
N GLY A 29 34.83 -11.73 99.54
CA GLY A 29 35.38 -12.97 99.00
C GLY A 29 36.77 -12.83 98.39
N GLY A 30 37.23 -13.89 97.73
CA GLY A 30 38.47 -13.93 96.99
C GLY A 30 38.24 -13.97 95.48
N PHE A 31 39.28 -13.76 94.69
CA PHE A 31 39.26 -14.00 93.25
C PHE A 31 40.64 -14.37 92.72
N THR A 32 40.66 -15.12 91.63
CA THR A 32 41.85 -15.34 90.79
C THR A 32 41.66 -14.61 89.47
N ALA A 33 42.62 -13.78 89.07
CA ALA A 33 42.62 -13.07 87.80
C ALA A 33 43.77 -13.53 86.90
N ASN A 34 43.47 -13.81 85.64
CA ASN A 34 44.43 -14.04 84.56
C ASN A 34 44.26 -12.92 83.51
N MET A 35 45.38 -12.45 82.98
CA MET A 35 45.41 -11.39 81.98
C MET A 35 46.27 -11.79 80.80
N THR A 36 45.82 -11.46 79.58
CA THR A 36 46.61 -11.56 78.34
C THR A 36 46.82 -10.18 77.76
N LEU A 37 48.08 -9.81 77.53
CA LEU A 37 48.48 -8.56 76.90
C LEU A 37 48.87 -8.86 75.46
N LYS A 38 48.18 -8.29 74.48
CA LYS A 38 48.46 -8.44 73.05
C LYS A 38 48.97 -7.14 72.46
N ASN A 39 50.08 -7.23 71.73
CA ASN A 39 50.65 -6.11 71.01
C ASN A 39 50.01 -6.00 69.63
N LEU A 40 49.32 -4.90 69.31
CA LEU A 40 48.73 -4.63 67.98
C LEU A 40 49.55 -3.62 67.18
N GLY A 41 50.66 -3.13 67.74
CA GLY A 41 51.59 -2.19 67.12
C GLY A 41 53.00 -2.78 67.02
N ASP A 42 54.01 -1.93 67.16
CA ASP A 42 55.42 -2.31 67.02
C ASP A 42 55.90 -3.25 68.15
N PRO A 43 56.84 -4.19 67.89
CA PRO A 43 57.35 -5.14 68.88
C PRO A 43 57.80 -4.51 70.21
N TRP A 44 57.36 -5.07 71.33
CA TRP A 44 57.81 -4.66 72.68
C TRP A 44 59.09 -5.41 73.05
N THR A 45 60.06 -4.71 73.65
CA THR A 45 61.26 -5.32 74.26
C THR A 45 61.15 -5.46 75.78
N SER A 46 60.28 -4.67 76.38
CA SER A 46 59.84 -4.74 77.77
C SER A 46 58.43 -4.17 77.88
N TRP A 47 57.71 -4.56 78.93
CA TRP A 47 56.38 -4.01 79.19
C TRP A 47 56.14 -3.78 80.67
N THR A 48 55.48 -2.67 80.95
CA THR A 48 54.93 -2.32 82.26
C THR A 48 53.43 -2.16 82.09
N LEU A 49 52.66 -3.05 82.70
CA LEU A 49 51.21 -2.97 82.76
C LEU A 49 50.81 -2.15 83.99
N GLY A 50 50.02 -1.10 83.79
CA GLY A 50 49.36 -0.34 84.85
C GLY A 50 47.85 -0.44 84.76
N PHE A 51 47.19 -0.74 85.87
CA PHE A 51 45.73 -0.70 85.99
C PHE A 51 45.28 -0.42 87.43
N THR A 52 44.04 0.02 87.59
CA THR A 52 43.45 0.30 88.90
C THR A 52 42.34 -0.70 89.17
N LEU A 53 42.46 -1.47 90.25
CA LEU A 53 41.37 -2.32 90.73
C LEU A 53 40.22 -1.45 91.24
N PRO A 54 38.96 -1.84 91.02
CA PRO A 54 37.80 -1.14 91.60
C PRO A 54 37.86 -1.05 93.12
N SER A 55 37.18 -0.05 93.68
CA SER A 55 37.11 0.17 95.13
C SER A 55 36.56 -1.04 95.86
N GLY A 56 37.18 -1.39 96.99
CA GLY A 56 36.87 -2.60 97.75
C GLY A 56 37.66 -3.84 97.31
N GLN A 57 38.49 -3.76 96.25
CA GLN A 57 39.32 -4.88 95.78
C GLN A 57 40.81 -4.65 96.04
N THR A 58 41.53 -5.70 96.45
CA THR A 58 42.98 -5.69 96.66
C THR A 58 43.64 -6.91 96.03
N VAL A 59 44.91 -6.78 95.65
CA VAL A 59 45.75 -7.92 95.22
C VAL A 59 46.41 -8.58 96.43
N THR A 60 46.48 -9.90 96.43
CA THR A 60 47.27 -10.71 97.36
C THR A 60 48.58 -11.09 96.66
N LEU A 61 49.72 -10.64 97.18
CA LEU A 61 51.05 -10.89 96.60
C LEU A 61 51.74 -12.11 97.23
N PRO A 62 52.58 -12.84 96.48
CA PRO A 62 52.96 -12.58 95.08
C PRO A 62 51.93 -13.11 94.06
N GLY A 63 51.87 -12.45 92.89
CA GLY A 63 51.26 -13.02 91.68
C GLY A 63 52.25 -13.92 90.91
N TRP A 64 51.89 -14.33 89.68
CA TRP A 64 52.77 -15.12 88.80
C TRP A 64 52.99 -14.48 87.43
N SER A 65 54.12 -14.84 86.82
CA SER A 65 54.56 -14.42 85.48
C SER A 65 54.80 -12.91 85.30
N ALA A 66 54.80 -12.14 86.40
CA ALA A 66 55.22 -10.74 86.43
C ALA A 66 55.70 -10.36 87.84
N ASN A 67 56.50 -9.29 87.94
CA ASN A 67 56.78 -8.63 89.22
C ASN A 67 55.66 -7.63 89.51
N PHE A 68 54.83 -7.95 90.50
CA PHE A 68 53.69 -7.10 90.90
C PHE A 68 54.05 -6.20 92.08
N THR A 69 53.66 -4.93 91.98
CA THR A 69 53.64 -3.96 93.07
C THR A 69 52.26 -3.34 93.18
N ALA A 70 51.78 -3.13 94.41
CA ALA A 70 50.48 -2.55 94.68
C ALA A 70 50.60 -1.36 95.62
N SER A 71 49.95 -0.25 95.27
CA SER A 71 49.75 0.91 96.14
C SER A 71 48.27 1.23 96.19
N GLY A 72 47.60 0.78 97.26
CA GLY A 72 46.14 0.76 97.34
C GLY A 72 45.54 -0.08 96.20
N GLN A 73 44.68 0.53 95.40
CA GLN A 73 44.01 -0.09 94.24
C GLN A 73 44.86 -0.07 92.95
N ASN A 74 45.92 0.74 92.91
CA ASN A 74 46.75 0.84 91.71
C ASN A 74 47.76 -0.30 91.68
N ILE A 75 47.67 -1.10 90.61
CA ILE A 75 48.51 -2.26 90.38
C ILE A 75 49.45 -1.97 89.23
N THR A 76 50.74 -2.25 89.46
CA THR A 76 51.75 -2.24 88.42
C THR A 76 52.38 -3.62 88.33
N ALA A 77 52.41 -4.17 87.12
CA ALA A 77 53.04 -5.45 86.81
C ALA A 77 54.12 -5.23 85.74
N THR A 78 55.36 -5.60 86.04
CA THR A 78 56.48 -5.51 85.10
C THR A 78 56.90 -6.90 84.64
N ASN A 79 57.39 -6.98 83.40
CA ASN A 79 57.84 -8.25 82.83
C ASN A 79 58.97 -8.90 83.65
N LEU A 80 59.02 -10.22 83.63
CA LEU A 80 60.19 -10.99 84.06
C LEU A 80 61.20 -11.07 82.90
N ASN A 81 62.42 -11.53 83.18
CA ASN A 81 63.51 -11.58 82.20
C ASN A 81 63.16 -12.40 80.93
N TYR A 82 62.24 -13.37 81.03
CA TYR A 82 61.91 -14.25 79.91
C TYR A 82 60.71 -13.81 79.05
N ASN A 83 59.88 -12.86 79.52
CA ASN A 83 58.63 -12.51 78.83
C ASN A 83 58.50 -11.03 78.46
N GLY A 84 59.60 -10.27 78.46
CA GLY A 84 59.61 -8.85 78.04
C GLY A 84 59.45 -8.64 76.54
N ASN A 85 60.01 -9.54 75.71
CA ASN A 85 59.91 -9.43 74.25
C ASN A 85 58.56 -9.95 73.76
N VAL A 86 57.71 -9.07 73.23
CA VAL A 86 56.40 -9.42 72.62
C VAL A 86 56.34 -8.83 71.21
N PRO A 87 56.43 -9.64 70.14
CA PRO A 87 56.39 -9.15 68.76
C PRO A 87 55.05 -8.51 68.40
N ALA A 88 54.99 -7.78 67.28
CA ALA A 88 53.73 -7.30 66.72
C ALA A 88 52.74 -8.47 66.53
N ASN A 89 51.48 -8.30 66.94
CA ASN A 89 50.44 -9.32 67.09
C ASN A 89 50.73 -10.48 68.06
N GLY A 90 51.86 -10.45 68.78
CA GLY A 90 52.19 -11.40 69.83
C GLY A 90 51.47 -11.09 71.16
N SER A 91 51.42 -12.09 72.05
CA SER A 91 50.79 -11.96 73.37
C SER A 91 51.64 -12.55 74.50
N THR A 92 51.45 -12.02 75.72
CA THR A 92 52.02 -12.55 76.97
C THR A 92 50.96 -12.61 78.06
N GLY A 93 51.07 -13.57 78.98
CA GLY A 93 50.07 -13.85 80.03
C GLY A 93 50.62 -13.68 81.45
N ILE A 94 49.80 -13.12 82.34
CA ILE A 94 50.11 -12.91 83.78
C ILE A 94 48.90 -13.24 84.65
N GLY A 95 49.09 -13.44 85.96
CA GLY A 95 47.95 -13.61 86.87
C GLY A 95 48.27 -13.35 88.33
N PHE A 96 47.22 -13.18 89.13
CA PHE A 96 47.30 -12.92 90.57
C PHE A 96 46.03 -13.36 91.30
N ASN A 97 46.14 -13.55 92.62
CA ASN A 97 44.97 -13.71 93.50
C ASN A 97 44.66 -12.38 94.19
N GLY A 98 43.39 -12.14 94.52
CA GLY A 98 42.96 -10.92 95.21
C GLY A 98 41.80 -11.17 96.16
N ARG A 99 41.45 -10.14 96.93
CA ARG A 99 40.26 -10.10 97.79
C ARG A 99 39.35 -8.98 97.35
N TRP A 100 38.05 -9.15 97.57
CA TRP A 100 37.05 -8.13 97.32
C TRP A 100 36.08 -8.00 98.50
N SER A 101 35.58 -6.79 98.72
CA SER A 101 34.43 -6.48 99.57
C SER A 101 33.44 -5.61 98.79
N GLY A 102 32.15 -5.73 99.11
CA GLY A 102 31.06 -5.12 98.33
C GLY A 102 30.65 -5.98 97.14
N THR A 103 30.87 -5.49 95.91
CA THR A 103 30.54 -6.20 94.67
C THR A 103 31.77 -6.30 93.80
N TYR A 104 32.08 -7.51 93.33
CA TYR A 104 33.20 -7.71 92.42
C TYR A 104 32.94 -7.08 91.04
N SER A 105 33.91 -6.33 90.52
CA SER A 105 33.95 -5.84 89.15
C SER A 105 35.37 -5.90 88.58
N SER A 106 35.49 -6.07 87.27
CA SER A 106 36.79 -6.10 86.59
C SER A 106 37.29 -4.68 86.30
N PRO A 107 38.60 -4.41 86.33
CA PRO A 107 39.16 -3.16 85.85
C PRO A 107 38.85 -2.96 84.36
N THR A 108 38.55 -1.71 83.98
CA THR A 108 38.13 -1.34 82.62
C THR A 108 39.18 -0.55 81.84
N SER A 109 40.27 -0.15 82.50
CA SER A 109 41.34 0.63 81.88
C SER A 109 42.69 0.00 82.18
N PHE A 110 43.49 -0.13 81.12
CA PHE A 110 44.82 -0.69 81.17
C PHE A 110 45.76 0.23 80.38
N THR A 111 46.98 0.35 80.89
CA THR A 111 48.07 1.03 80.20
C THR A 111 49.21 0.06 79.99
N ILE A 112 49.86 0.16 78.83
CA ILE A 112 51.13 -0.53 78.54
C ILE A 112 52.20 0.55 78.36
N ASN A 113 53.25 0.49 79.18
CA ASN A 113 54.34 1.48 79.20
C ASN A 113 53.83 2.92 79.33
N GLY A 114 52.75 3.12 80.10
CA GLY A 114 52.12 4.42 80.35
C GLY A 114 51.13 4.88 79.27
N THR A 115 50.98 4.16 78.15
CA THR A 115 50.04 4.51 77.06
C THR A 115 48.73 3.74 77.18
N ALA A 116 47.60 4.39 76.93
CA ALA A 116 46.28 3.78 76.97
C ALA A 116 46.08 2.73 75.85
N CYS A 117 45.44 1.63 76.18
CA CYS A 117 45.28 0.46 75.31
C CYS A 117 43.87 0.45 74.66
N THR A 118 43.69 0.99 73.44
CA THR A 118 42.34 1.38 72.91
C THR A 118 41.83 0.76 71.58
N GLY A 119 42.54 -0.10 70.84
CA GLY A 119 42.03 -0.75 69.59
C GLY A 119 42.19 0.03 68.25
N ALA A 120 41.58 -0.41 67.13
CA ALA A 120 41.76 0.08 65.72
C ALA A 120 40.67 1.06 65.17
N ASN A 121 40.96 1.88 64.13
CA ASN A 121 40.12 3.00 63.59
C ASN A 121 38.96 2.59 62.62
N PRO A 122 37.68 2.96 62.86
CA PRO A 122 36.53 2.73 61.97
C PRO A 122 36.44 3.71 60.76
N ALA A 123 35.54 3.45 59.79
CA ALA A 123 35.30 4.28 58.59
C ALA A 123 34.04 5.18 58.71
N PRO A 124 33.93 6.30 57.97
CA PRO A 124 32.79 7.22 58.06
C PRO A 124 31.52 6.67 57.37
N THR A 125 30.38 7.35 57.59
CA THR A 125 29.09 7.12 56.94
C THR A 125 28.72 8.30 56.03
N VAL A 126 27.96 8.05 54.96
CA VAL A 126 27.41 9.10 54.07
C VAL A 126 26.07 8.70 53.47
N SER A 127 25.16 9.67 53.29
CA SER A 127 23.90 9.52 52.58
C SER A 127 23.53 10.80 51.82
N ILE A 128 22.92 10.67 50.65
CA ILE A 128 22.35 11.81 49.91
C ILE A 128 20.93 12.04 50.44
N THR A 129 20.64 13.25 50.92
CA THR A 129 19.36 13.65 51.50
C THR A 129 18.47 14.39 50.51
N ALA A 130 19.04 15.02 49.48
CA ALA A 130 18.31 15.59 48.36
C ALA A 130 19.17 15.59 47.08
N PRO A 131 18.58 15.40 45.89
CA PRO A 131 17.21 14.93 45.67
C PRO A 131 17.03 13.45 46.06
N ALA A 132 15.78 13.06 46.33
CA ALA A 132 15.44 11.67 46.59
C ALA A 132 15.71 10.81 45.34
N ASN A 133 15.95 9.51 45.54
CA ASN A 133 16.22 8.60 44.42
C ASN A 133 15.04 8.55 43.44
N ASN A 134 15.34 8.66 42.15
CA ASN A 134 14.40 8.79 41.03
C ASN A 134 13.54 10.06 41.06
N THR A 135 14.05 11.16 41.62
CA THR A 135 13.35 12.46 41.48
C THR A 135 13.31 12.89 40.02
N HIS A 136 12.16 13.38 39.57
CA HIS A 136 11.97 13.93 38.23
C HIS A 136 12.06 15.47 38.25
N TYR A 137 12.79 16.04 37.30
CA TYR A 137 12.83 17.47 37.00
C TYR A 137 12.51 17.70 35.52
N THR A 138 12.22 18.94 35.13
CA THR A 138 12.00 19.32 33.73
C THR A 138 13.20 20.09 33.19
N ALA A 139 13.63 19.81 31.96
CA ALA A 139 14.74 20.52 31.33
C ALA A 139 14.41 22.00 31.02
N PRO A 140 15.38 22.94 31.14
CA PRO A 140 16.69 22.75 31.76
C PRO A 140 16.56 22.71 33.30
N ALA A 141 16.99 21.61 33.91
CA ALA A 141 16.83 21.42 35.34
C ALA A 141 17.96 22.08 36.14
N ALA A 142 17.60 22.68 37.27
CA ALA A 142 18.54 23.18 38.28
C ALA A 142 18.05 22.77 39.68
N PHE A 143 18.96 22.22 40.48
CA PHE A 143 18.70 21.75 41.84
C PHE A 143 19.99 21.63 42.64
N THR A 144 19.88 21.58 43.96
CA THR A 144 21.02 21.35 44.86
C THR A 144 21.03 19.90 45.32
N ILE A 145 22.19 19.26 45.25
CA ILE A 145 22.45 17.96 45.89
C ILE A 145 22.91 18.22 47.31
N ALA A 146 22.29 17.57 48.28
CA ALA A 146 22.66 17.65 49.69
C ALA A 146 23.01 16.27 50.23
N ALA A 147 24.06 16.19 51.05
CA ALA A 147 24.48 14.95 51.70
C ALA A 147 24.75 15.14 53.19
N THR A 148 24.51 14.09 53.98
CA THR A 148 24.91 13.99 55.38
C THR A 148 26.02 12.96 55.52
N ALA A 149 27.11 13.33 56.19
CA ALA A 149 28.21 12.42 56.49
C ALA A 149 28.63 12.55 57.96
N ALA A 150 29.00 11.44 58.59
CA ALA A 150 29.39 11.37 60.01
C ALA A 150 30.44 10.29 60.26
N ASP A 151 31.25 10.47 61.31
CA ASP A 151 32.27 9.51 61.75
C ASP A 151 32.24 9.35 63.29
N THR A 152 32.74 8.22 63.80
CA THR A 152 32.74 7.88 65.23
C THR A 152 33.97 8.44 65.94
N SER A 153 33.74 9.19 67.02
CA SER A 153 34.79 9.82 67.83
C SER A 153 35.87 8.81 68.28
N PRO A 154 37.17 9.14 68.13
CA PRO A 154 37.71 10.47 67.83
C PRO A 154 37.78 10.85 66.33
N GLY A 155 37.23 10.04 65.41
CA GLY A 155 37.18 10.31 63.98
C GLY A 155 36.30 11.50 63.59
N THR A 156 36.67 12.21 62.53
CA THR A 156 35.91 13.34 61.95
C THR A 156 35.91 13.26 60.42
N VAL A 157 34.82 13.66 59.77
CA VAL A 157 34.74 13.74 58.30
C VAL A 157 35.59 14.91 57.80
N SER A 158 36.53 14.65 56.90
CA SER A 158 37.44 15.64 56.31
C SER A 158 36.86 16.32 55.06
N LYS A 159 36.10 15.60 54.23
CA LYS A 159 35.42 16.14 53.04
C LYS A 159 34.32 15.22 52.50
N VAL A 160 33.39 15.80 51.72
CA VAL A 160 32.44 15.09 50.84
C VAL A 160 32.63 15.55 49.41
N GLU A 161 32.88 14.62 48.49
CA GLU A 161 32.98 14.87 47.04
C GLU A 161 31.69 14.49 46.32
N PHE A 162 31.24 15.33 45.39
CA PHE A 162 30.03 15.11 44.59
C PHE A 162 30.37 14.79 43.13
N TYR A 163 29.74 13.75 42.58
CA TYR A 163 29.96 13.32 41.19
C TYR A 163 28.64 13.21 40.43
N ARG A 164 28.69 13.34 39.10
CA ARG A 164 27.61 13.03 38.15
C ARG A 164 28.14 12.07 37.08
N ASP A 165 27.55 10.89 36.98
CA ASP A 165 27.94 9.83 36.03
C ASP A 165 29.46 9.55 36.05
N GLY A 166 30.06 9.59 37.25
CA GLY A 166 31.49 9.41 37.47
C GLY A 166 32.36 10.66 37.30
N LEU A 167 31.83 11.78 36.78
CA LEU A 167 32.54 13.05 36.69
C LEU A 167 32.46 13.81 38.02
N LEU A 168 33.62 14.15 38.60
CA LEU A 168 33.69 14.99 39.81
C LEU A 168 33.13 16.38 39.50
N LEU A 169 32.09 16.77 40.22
CA LEU A 169 31.51 18.11 40.17
C LEU A 169 32.29 19.06 41.08
N GLY A 170 32.60 18.60 42.30
CA GLY A 170 33.38 19.33 43.29
C GLY A 170 33.39 18.67 44.67
N SER A 171 33.97 19.34 45.66
CA SER A 171 34.08 18.85 47.03
C SER A 171 33.68 19.92 48.04
N ASP A 172 33.01 19.50 49.10
CA ASP A 172 32.64 20.33 50.23
C ASP A 172 33.31 19.81 51.51
N THR A 173 33.95 20.70 52.26
CA THR A 173 34.72 20.36 53.47
C THR A 173 34.00 20.77 54.76
N ALA A 174 32.80 21.35 54.66
CA ALA A 174 32.03 21.76 55.83
C ALA A 174 30.57 21.28 55.72
N SER A 175 30.03 20.76 56.83
CA SER A 175 28.61 20.43 56.91
C SER A 175 27.77 21.72 57.05
N PRO A 176 26.63 21.88 56.35
CA PRO A 176 25.97 20.90 55.49
C PRO A 176 26.61 20.74 54.12
N TYR A 177 26.91 19.50 53.72
CA TYR A 177 27.57 19.21 52.46
C TYR A 177 26.61 19.36 51.30
N THR A 178 26.87 20.29 50.39
CA THR A 178 25.98 20.56 49.25
C THR A 178 26.73 20.86 47.95
N TRP A 179 26.04 20.66 46.82
CA TRP A 179 26.53 21.06 45.51
C TRP A 179 25.40 21.46 44.56
N ASP A 180 25.51 22.62 43.92
CA ASP A 180 24.51 23.10 42.96
C ASP A 180 24.70 22.51 41.56
N VAL A 181 23.62 21.98 41.00
CA VAL A 181 23.51 21.52 39.61
C VAL A 181 22.67 22.53 38.84
N SER A 182 23.15 22.95 37.67
CA SER A 182 22.43 23.89 36.81
C SER A 182 22.38 23.43 35.36
N ALA A 183 21.36 23.90 34.63
CA ALA A 183 21.16 23.73 33.20
C ALA A 183 21.26 22.27 32.69
N LEU A 184 20.75 21.31 33.47
CA LEU A 184 20.83 19.90 33.11
C LEU A 184 19.80 19.59 32.00
N PRO A 185 20.23 19.07 30.83
CA PRO A 185 19.33 18.72 29.74
C PRO A 185 18.56 17.42 30.02
N VAL A 186 17.58 17.11 29.15
CA VAL A 186 16.78 15.87 29.22
C VAL A 186 17.71 14.65 29.30
N GLY A 187 17.45 13.76 30.24
CA GLY A 187 18.25 12.56 30.47
C GLY A 187 18.12 12.01 31.88
N THR A 188 18.64 10.80 32.11
CA THR A 188 18.73 10.18 33.43
C THR A 188 20.19 10.21 33.90
N TYR A 189 20.43 10.70 35.12
CA TYR A 189 21.77 10.95 35.68
C TYR A 189 21.93 10.25 37.03
N VAL A 190 23.11 9.69 37.30
CA VAL A 190 23.46 9.15 38.62
C VAL A 190 24.39 10.12 39.34
N PHE A 191 23.96 10.62 40.49
CA PHE A 191 24.75 11.45 41.36
C PHE A 191 25.31 10.66 42.54
N GLN A 192 26.56 10.94 42.92
CA GLN A 192 27.26 10.28 44.02
C GLN A 192 27.80 11.30 45.01
N ALA A 193 27.71 11.00 46.31
CA ALA A 193 28.43 11.68 47.39
C ALA A 193 29.44 10.71 48.02
N LYS A 194 30.70 11.14 48.18
CA LYS A 194 31.79 10.35 48.76
C LYS A 194 32.41 11.06 49.96
N ALA A 195 32.24 10.51 51.16
CA ALA A 195 32.84 11.05 52.39
C ALA A 195 34.21 10.42 52.67
N THR A 196 35.14 11.21 53.19
CA THR A 196 36.47 10.78 53.69
C THR A 196 36.64 11.26 55.12
N ASP A 197 37.22 10.46 56.02
CA ASP A 197 37.53 10.86 57.41
C ASP A 197 38.95 11.44 57.57
N ASN A 198 39.33 11.78 58.81
CA ASN A 198 40.66 12.28 59.18
C ASN A 198 41.70 11.16 59.34
N GLY A 199 41.29 9.89 59.41
CA GLY A 199 42.13 8.68 59.38
C GLY A 199 42.38 8.13 57.97
N GLY A 200 41.75 8.72 56.94
CA GLY A 200 41.85 8.33 55.54
C GLY A 200 40.82 7.30 55.05
N ALA A 201 39.89 6.83 55.89
CA ALA A 201 38.85 5.91 55.46
C ALA A 201 37.70 6.63 54.73
N THR A 202 36.97 5.92 53.86
CA THR A 202 35.97 6.52 52.96
C THR A 202 34.66 5.74 52.86
N ALA A 203 33.56 6.42 52.56
CA ALA A 203 32.25 5.83 52.23
C ALA A 203 31.57 6.56 51.04
N THR A 204 30.62 5.90 50.35
CA THR A 204 29.89 6.49 49.19
C THR A 204 28.38 6.24 49.27
N ALA A 205 27.59 7.14 48.69
CA ALA A 205 26.15 7.03 48.48
C ALA A 205 25.76 7.56 47.10
N ASN A 206 24.74 6.97 46.45
CA ASN A 206 24.28 7.35 45.11
C ASN A 206 22.76 7.69 45.11
N THR A 207 22.34 8.58 44.21
CA THR A 207 20.93 8.87 43.89
C THR A 207 20.77 9.04 42.38
N THR A 208 19.69 8.55 41.80
CA THR A 208 19.34 8.74 40.38
C THR A 208 18.36 9.91 40.23
N VAL A 209 18.57 10.76 39.23
CA VAL A 209 17.68 11.87 38.87
C VAL A 209 17.28 11.75 37.41
N VAL A 210 15.99 11.89 37.12
CA VAL A 210 15.47 11.92 35.75
C VAL A 210 15.13 13.36 35.38
N VAL A 211 15.59 13.84 34.23
CA VAL A 211 15.21 15.13 33.65
C VAL A 211 14.34 14.85 32.44
N ASP A 212 13.06 15.15 32.55
CA ASP A 212 12.07 15.02 31.48
C ASP A 212 12.11 16.22 30.52
N ALA A 213 11.61 16.01 29.30
CA ALA A 213 11.39 17.10 28.36
C ALA A 213 10.29 18.04 28.86
N SER A 214 10.48 19.35 28.67
CA SER A 214 9.39 20.32 28.86
C SER A 214 8.34 20.11 27.77
N VAL A 215 7.17 19.59 28.14
CA VAL A 215 6.01 19.55 27.26
C VAL A 215 5.23 20.84 27.45
N ALA A 216 5.16 21.68 26.43
CA ALA A 216 4.22 22.79 26.44
C ALA A 216 2.80 22.22 26.59
N PRO A 217 1.96 22.76 27.49
CA PRO A 217 0.56 22.36 27.54
C PRO A 217 -0.12 22.64 26.19
N LYS A 218 -1.09 21.80 25.81
CA LYS A 218 -1.72 21.85 24.49
C LYS A 218 -3.10 22.48 24.55
N ILE A 219 -3.48 23.20 23.51
CA ILE A 219 -4.87 23.55 23.23
C ILE A 219 -5.47 22.42 22.39
N LEU A 220 -6.57 21.84 22.86
CA LEU A 220 -7.26 20.73 22.20
C LEU A 220 -8.53 21.25 21.52
N VAL A 221 -8.71 20.89 20.25
CA VAL A 221 -9.89 21.12 19.43
C VAL A 221 -10.63 19.80 19.22
N ASN A 222 -11.92 19.74 19.60
CA ASN A 222 -12.71 18.51 19.63
C ASN A 222 -11.99 17.33 20.32
N GLY A 223 -11.20 17.62 21.36
CA GLY A 223 -10.44 16.63 22.14
C GLY A 223 -9.08 16.21 21.56
N ALA A 224 -8.65 16.74 20.43
CA ALA A 224 -7.36 16.43 19.78
C ALA A 224 -6.55 17.69 19.45
N ALA A 225 -5.30 17.55 19.01
CA ALA A 225 -4.47 18.69 18.57
C ALA A 225 -4.95 19.27 17.22
N THR A 226 -5.58 18.44 16.39
CA THR A 226 -6.15 18.82 15.10
C THR A 226 -7.58 18.30 14.95
N ALA A 227 -8.45 19.05 14.30
CA ALA A 227 -9.80 18.63 13.95
C ALA A 227 -10.21 19.14 12.56
N ALA A 228 -11.26 18.55 11.98
CA ALA A 228 -11.88 19.04 10.75
C ALA A 228 -13.35 19.38 11.01
N VAL A 229 -13.84 20.46 10.40
CA VAL A 229 -15.22 20.95 10.53
C VAL A 229 -15.73 21.36 9.15
N SER A 230 -16.88 20.84 8.74
CA SER A 230 -17.57 21.31 7.54
C SER A 230 -18.60 22.38 7.92
N VAL A 231 -18.57 23.54 7.28
CA VAL A 231 -19.46 24.68 7.55
C VAL A 231 -20.34 24.87 6.33
N PRO A 232 -21.67 24.74 6.42
CA PRO A 232 -22.55 25.04 5.28
C PRO A 232 -22.30 26.47 4.78
N GLU A 233 -22.23 26.64 3.46
CA GLU A 233 -22.19 27.95 2.82
C GLU A 233 -23.42 28.79 3.23
N GLY A 234 -23.21 30.10 3.41
CA GLY A 234 -24.21 31.01 4.00
C GLY A 234 -24.61 30.66 5.44
N GLY A 235 -23.96 29.67 6.06
CA GLY A 235 -24.35 29.04 7.30
C GLY A 235 -23.26 29.06 8.39
N THR A 236 -23.48 28.26 9.43
CA THR A 236 -22.55 28.16 10.56
C THR A 236 -22.40 26.72 11.04
N ASN A 237 -21.24 26.39 11.61
CA ASN A 237 -21.03 25.16 12.38
C ASN A 237 -20.09 25.43 13.56
N THR A 238 -19.95 24.50 14.49
CA THR A 238 -19.20 24.70 15.74
C THR A 238 -18.12 23.66 15.97
N PHE A 239 -17.10 24.04 16.74
CA PHE A 239 -16.16 23.11 17.37
C PHE A 239 -15.91 23.49 18.83
N LYS A 240 -15.29 22.58 19.57
CA LYS A 240 -15.02 22.73 21.01
C LYS A 240 -13.53 22.92 21.26
N VAL A 241 -13.19 23.77 22.22
CA VAL A 241 -11.82 24.05 22.66
C VAL A 241 -11.68 23.78 24.15
N LYS A 242 -10.59 23.14 24.57
CA LYS A 242 -10.17 23.01 25.98
C LYS A 242 -8.63 22.96 26.09
N LEU A 243 -8.09 23.01 27.31
CA LEU A 243 -6.65 22.84 27.56
C LEU A 243 -6.34 21.40 27.99
N SER A 244 -5.12 20.93 27.70
CA SER A 244 -4.64 19.62 28.16
C SER A 244 -4.22 19.59 29.63
N ALA A 245 -4.02 20.76 30.25
CA ALA A 245 -3.65 20.91 31.66
C ALA A 245 -4.12 22.26 32.23
N ALA A 246 -4.21 22.35 33.56
CA ALA A 246 -4.57 23.58 34.26
C ALA A 246 -3.53 24.68 34.04
N PRO A 247 -3.92 25.90 33.62
CA PRO A 247 -3.02 27.04 33.52
C PRO A 247 -2.70 27.58 34.94
N SER A 248 -1.54 28.22 35.12
CA SER A 248 -1.12 28.79 36.41
C SER A 248 -1.85 30.10 36.78
N ALA A 249 -2.52 30.73 35.82
CA ALA A 249 -3.37 31.91 35.96
C ALA A 249 -4.46 31.85 34.88
N ASN A 250 -5.37 32.83 34.85
CA ASN A 250 -6.32 32.93 33.74
C ASN A 250 -5.56 33.09 32.40
N LEU A 251 -5.75 32.13 31.51
CA LEU A 251 -5.20 32.08 30.17
C LEU A 251 -6.25 32.53 29.17
N THR A 252 -5.87 33.47 28.31
CA THR A 252 -6.67 33.84 27.14
C THR A 252 -6.17 33.09 25.92
N VAL A 253 -7.05 32.32 25.29
CA VAL A 253 -6.81 31.62 24.02
C VAL A 253 -7.46 32.44 22.90
N ALA A 254 -6.67 32.86 21.92
CA ALA A 254 -7.15 33.53 20.72
C ALA A 254 -7.46 32.49 19.64
N VAL A 255 -8.64 32.59 19.02
CA VAL A 255 -9.07 31.71 17.94
C VAL A 255 -9.30 32.55 16.70
N ALA A 256 -8.53 32.30 15.65
CA ALA A 256 -8.60 33.08 14.42
C ALA A 256 -8.31 32.22 13.20
N ARG A 257 -8.85 32.62 12.05
CA ARG A 257 -8.38 32.12 10.76
C ARG A 257 -6.94 32.60 10.54
N THR A 258 -6.05 31.68 10.22
CA THR A 258 -4.62 31.95 10.03
C THR A 258 -4.14 31.70 8.60
N ALA A 259 -4.88 30.93 7.80
CA ALA A 259 -4.58 30.67 6.40
C ALA A 259 -5.83 30.20 5.62
N GLY A 260 -5.70 30.13 4.29
CA GLY A 260 -6.72 29.58 3.40
C GLY A 260 -7.81 30.56 3.04
N ASP A 261 -9.02 30.06 2.84
CA ASP A 261 -10.14 30.81 2.27
C ASP A 261 -10.63 31.95 3.16
N THR A 262 -10.97 33.08 2.57
CA THR A 262 -11.51 34.27 3.27
C THR A 262 -12.96 34.12 3.67
N ASP A 263 -13.71 33.25 3.02
CA ASP A 263 -15.15 33.10 3.24
C ASP A 263 -15.46 32.37 4.55
N VAL A 264 -14.51 31.56 5.05
CA VAL A 264 -14.59 30.99 6.39
C VAL A 264 -14.10 31.98 7.45
N SER A 265 -14.95 32.28 8.43
CA SER A 265 -14.64 33.20 9.54
C SER A 265 -15.02 32.63 10.91
N VAL A 266 -14.37 33.14 11.97
CA VAL A 266 -14.76 32.85 13.35
C VAL A 266 -15.88 33.81 13.75
N SER A 267 -17.13 33.34 13.74
CA SER A 267 -18.31 34.17 14.01
C SER A 267 -18.52 34.42 15.50
N THR A 268 -18.25 33.43 16.35
CA THR A 268 -18.23 33.60 17.82
C THR A 268 -17.13 32.75 18.45
N GLY A 269 -16.60 33.16 19.60
CA GLY A 269 -15.54 32.44 20.30
C GLY A 269 -14.12 32.78 19.84
N ALA A 270 -13.91 33.94 19.20
CA ALA A 270 -12.58 34.42 18.80
C ALA A 270 -11.61 34.62 19.98
N THR A 271 -12.14 34.69 21.21
CA THR A 271 -11.35 34.76 22.44
C THR A 271 -12.03 33.91 23.51
N LEU A 272 -11.28 32.97 24.09
CA LEU A 272 -11.74 32.07 25.14
C LEU A 272 -10.88 32.27 26.40
N THR A 273 -11.48 32.20 27.59
CA THR A 273 -10.73 32.36 28.86
C THR A 273 -10.78 31.07 29.66
N PHE A 274 -9.61 30.51 29.95
CA PHE A 274 -9.44 29.31 30.74
C PHE A 274 -8.72 29.65 32.06
N SER A 275 -9.33 29.34 33.19
CA SER A 275 -8.80 29.47 34.54
C SER A 275 -8.25 28.14 35.06
N THR A 276 -7.66 28.16 36.25
CA THR A 276 -7.27 26.97 37.01
C THR A 276 -8.42 25.99 37.27
N THR A 277 -9.68 26.42 37.14
CA THR A 277 -10.88 25.62 37.48
C THR A 277 -11.71 25.19 36.26
N ASN A 278 -11.65 25.90 35.13
CA ASN A 278 -12.47 25.57 33.94
C ASN A 278 -11.65 25.08 32.73
N TRP A 279 -10.33 24.95 32.86
CA TRP A 279 -9.42 24.58 31.76
C TRP A 279 -9.80 23.31 31.00
N GLY A 280 -10.38 22.33 31.71
CA GLY A 280 -10.84 21.06 31.14
C GLY A 280 -12.28 21.09 30.62
N THR A 281 -13.02 22.18 30.83
CA THR A 281 -14.38 22.36 30.35
C THR A 281 -14.36 22.87 28.91
N GLU A 282 -15.03 22.15 28.02
CA GLU A 282 -15.09 22.51 26.60
C GLU A 282 -15.88 23.81 26.37
N GLN A 283 -15.23 24.78 25.73
CA GLN A 283 -15.83 26.04 25.28
C GLN A 283 -16.10 25.97 23.78
N THR A 284 -17.19 26.58 23.32
CA THR A 284 -17.64 26.48 21.92
C THR A 284 -17.12 27.65 21.10
N VAL A 285 -16.62 27.34 19.90
CA VAL A 285 -16.33 28.32 18.85
C VAL A 285 -17.29 28.04 17.71
N THR A 286 -17.86 29.10 17.14
CA THR A 286 -18.71 29.01 15.94
C THR A 286 -17.95 29.57 14.75
N LEU A 287 -17.95 28.83 13.66
CA LEU A 287 -17.47 29.25 12.36
C LEU A 287 -18.66 29.63 11.49
N ALA A 288 -18.48 30.59 10.59
CA ALA A 288 -19.40 30.91 9.51
C ALA A 288 -18.67 30.78 8.17
N ALA A 289 -19.40 30.39 7.13
CA ALA A 289 -18.94 30.44 5.74
C ALA A 289 -19.85 31.43 5.00
N ALA A 290 -19.26 32.39 4.28
CA ALA A 290 -20.00 33.42 3.57
C ALA A 290 -20.52 32.86 2.25
N GLN A 291 -21.74 33.25 1.84
CA GLN A 291 -22.22 32.89 0.51
C GLN A 291 -21.35 33.55 -0.56
N ASP A 292 -20.86 32.77 -1.51
CA ASP A 292 -20.30 33.26 -2.75
C ASP A 292 -21.13 32.81 -3.96
N ALA A 293 -20.52 32.69 -5.14
CA ALA A 293 -21.24 32.36 -6.37
C ALA A 293 -20.46 31.37 -7.23
N ASP A 294 -19.39 30.80 -6.71
CA ASP A 294 -18.68 29.73 -7.37
C ASP A 294 -19.22 28.38 -6.89
N ASN A 295 -18.44 27.32 -6.99
CA ASN A 295 -18.87 25.99 -6.54
C ASN A 295 -17.69 25.23 -5.92
N ALA A 296 -16.64 25.97 -5.55
CA ALA A 296 -15.48 25.46 -4.86
C ALA A 296 -15.72 25.59 -3.37
N SER A 297 -15.73 24.43 -2.71
CA SER A 297 -15.54 24.37 -1.27
C SER A 297 -14.24 25.08 -0.87
N GLY A 298 -14.37 26.31 -0.35
CA GLY A 298 -13.29 27.04 0.30
C GLY A 298 -12.78 26.27 1.51
N SER A 299 -11.46 26.23 1.71
CA SER A 299 -10.89 25.67 2.94
C SER A 299 -9.96 26.64 3.64
N ALA A 300 -10.17 26.79 4.94
CA ALA A 300 -9.40 27.66 5.80
C ALA A 300 -8.81 26.92 6.99
N THR A 301 -7.65 27.38 7.43
CA THR A 301 -7.04 26.95 8.69
C THR A 301 -7.45 27.93 9.77
N VAL A 302 -8.10 27.43 10.83
CA VAL A 302 -8.45 28.17 12.04
C VAL A 302 -7.57 27.67 13.18
N THR A 303 -6.86 28.57 13.84
CA THR A 303 -5.91 28.24 14.90
C THR A 303 -6.37 28.82 16.23
N ALA A 304 -6.46 27.96 17.25
CA ALA A 304 -6.59 28.35 18.65
C ALA A 304 -5.19 28.40 19.29
N SER A 305 -4.75 29.57 19.75
CA SER A 305 -3.38 29.82 20.19
C SER A 305 -3.31 30.63 21.48
N ALA A 306 -2.28 30.37 22.29
CA ALA A 306 -1.90 31.15 23.46
C ALA A 306 -0.38 31.04 23.69
N THR A 307 0.23 32.06 24.30
CA THR A 307 1.69 32.07 24.54
C THR A 307 2.07 30.93 25.50
N GLY A 308 3.07 30.12 25.13
CA GLY A 308 3.54 28.99 25.93
C GLY A 308 2.71 27.70 25.79
N TYR A 309 1.78 27.64 24.83
CA TYR A 309 0.98 26.46 24.53
C TYR A 309 1.18 26.00 23.08
N ASP A 310 1.15 24.68 22.85
CA ASP A 310 1.01 24.15 21.48
C ASP A 310 -0.41 24.46 20.97
N PRO A 311 -0.55 25.01 19.75
CA PRO A 311 -1.84 25.44 19.23
C PRO A 311 -2.73 24.27 18.83
N GLY A 312 -4.05 24.47 18.95
CA GLY A 312 -5.06 23.60 18.36
C GLY A 312 -5.41 24.08 16.96
N VAL A 313 -5.44 23.19 15.97
CA VAL A 313 -5.65 23.55 14.56
C VAL A 313 -6.92 22.90 14.01
N VAL A 314 -7.81 23.70 13.46
CA VAL A 314 -9.02 23.24 12.79
C VAL A 314 -8.89 23.51 11.29
N THR A 315 -9.03 22.46 10.48
CA THR A 315 -9.30 22.62 9.04
C THR A 315 -10.79 22.80 8.88
N ALA A 316 -11.21 23.99 8.50
CA ALA A 316 -12.59 24.30 8.20
C ALA A 316 -12.80 24.24 6.68
N THR A 317 -13.85 23.56 6.25
CA THR A 317 -14.21 23.43 4.84
C THR A 317 -15.63 23.92 4.66
N GLU A 318 -15.80 24.91 3.81
CA GLU A 318 -17.09 25.36 3.33
C GLU A 318 -17.77 24.24 2.53
N ALA A 319 -19.01 23.93 2.89
CA ALA A 319 -19.87 23.03 2.16
C ALA A 319 -20.80 23.88 1.29
N ASP A 320 -20.33 24.08 0.07
CA ASP A 320 -20.93 24.82 -1.03
C ASP A 320 -22.37 24.39 -1.34
N ASP A 321 -23.24 25.35 -1.66
CA ASP A 321 -24.65 25.09 -1.97
C ASP A 321 -25.02 25.23 -3.47
N GLU A 322 -24.08 25.65 -4.32
CA GLU A 322 -24.22 25.64 -5.77
C GLU A 322 -24.03 24.24 -6.38
N VAL A 323 -25.12 23.69 -6.91
CA VAL A 323 -25.06 22.37 -7.56
C VAL A 323 -24.29 22.47 -8.89
N ASN A 324 -23.06 21.94 -8.92
CA ASN A 324 -22.28 21.80 -10.15
C ASN A 324 -23.12 21.11 -11.25
N VAL A 325 -23.38 21.86 -12.33
CA VAL A 325 -24.26 21.40 -13.42
C VAL A 325 -23.78 20.09 -14.04
N TYR A 326 -22.47 19.85 -14.12
CA TYR A 326 -21.94 18.61 -14.69
C TYR A 326 -22.10 17.42 -13.74
N THR A 327 -22.10 17.62 -12.42
CA THR A 327 -22.52 16.59 -11.46
C THR A 327 -23.98 16.20 -11.68
N GLN A 328 -24.88 17.18 -11.93
CA GLN A 328 -26.27 16.87 -12.28
C GLN A 328 -26.36 16.08 -13.57
N ARG A 329 -25.64 16.49 -14.63
CA ARG A 329 -25.61 15.77 -15.91
C ARG A 329 -25.11 14.33 -15.77
N PHE A 330 -24.10 14.10 -14.92
CA PHE A 330 -23.66 12.75 -14.57
C PHE A 330 -24.80 11.94 -13.93
N ILE A 331 -25.45 12.48 -12.89
CA ILE A 331 -26.55 11.78 -12.20
C ILE A 331 -27.75 11.55 -13.13
N GLU A 332 -28.10 12.50 -13.98
CA GLU A 332 -29.15 12.35 -15.00
C GLU A 332 -28.84 11.19 -15.95
N GLN A 333 -27.63 11.17 -16.52
CA GLN A 333 -27.20 10.12 -17.45
C GLN A 333 -27.09 8.76 -16.74
N TYR A 334 -26.53 8.73 -15.53
CA TYR A 334 -26.48 7.53 -14.69
C TYR A 334 -27.88 6.98 -14.44
N ASN A 335 -28.84 7.83 -14.08
CA ASN A 335 -30.23 7.41 -13.84
C ASN A 335 -30.88 6.85 -15.10
N LYS A 336 -30.59 7.38 -16.30
CA LYS A 336 -31.04 6.78 -17.56
C LYS A 336 -30.46 5.38 -17.77
N ILE A 337 -29.17 5.19 -17.47
CA ILE A 337 -28.50 3.88 -17.58
C ILE A 337 -29.09 2.87 -16.60
N LYS A 338 -29.36 3.29 -15.35
CA LYS A 338 -29.89 2.41 -14.31
C LYS A 338 -31.42 2.24 -14.33
N ASN A 339 -32.13 3.00 -15.14
CA ASN A 339 -33.57 2.87 -15.28
C ASN A 339 -33.89 1.55 -16.00
N THR A 340 -34.56 0.63 -15.30
CA THR A 340 -34.92 -0.68 -15.84
C THR A 340 -35.84 -0.59 -17.06
N ALA A 341 -36.61 0.50 -17.21
CA ALA A 341 -37.44 0.73 -18.39
C ALA A 341 -36.64 1.05 -19.66
N ASN A 342 -35.38 1.49 -19.53
CA ASN A 342 -34.53 1.80 -20.67
C ASN A 342 -33.83 0.57 -21.26
N GLY A 343 -33.69 -0.52 -20.49
CA GLY A 343 -33.26 -1.82 -21.04
C GLY A 343 -31.75 -2.03 -21.17
N TYR A 344 -30.91 -1.30 -20.42
CA TYR A 344 -29.45 -1.52 -20.43
C TYR A 344 -29.00 -2.83 -19.76
N PHE A 345 -29.82 -3.37 -18.86
CA PHE A 345 -29.49 -4.56 -18.06
C PHE A 345 -30.54 -5.64 -18.28
N SER A 346 -30.09 -6.89 -18.28
CA SER A 346 -30.96 -8.05 -18.24
C SER A 346 -31.64 -8.20 -16.86
N PRO A 347 -32.64 -9.09 -16.74
CA PRO A 347 -33.25 -9.43 -15.44
C PRO A 347 -32.26 -9.96 -14.39
N GLU A 348 -31.14 -10.56 -14.81
CA GLU A 348 -30.03 -11.00 -13.95
C GLU A 348 -29.16 -9.84 -13.46
N GLY A 349 -29.40 -8.61 -13.91
CA GLY A 349 -28.60 -7.43 -13.60
C GLY A 349 -27.29 -7.37 -14.38
N VAL A 350 -27.19 -8.10 -15.49
CA VAL A 350 -26.03 -8.12 -16.39
C VAL A 350 -26.21 -7.04 -17.45
N PRO A 351 -25.25 -6.12 -17.66
CA PRO A 351 -25.38 -5.11 -18.72
C PRO A 351 -25.36 -5.81 -20.09
N TYR A 352 -26.19 -5.37 -21.02
CA TYR A 352 -26.06 -5.73 -22.43
C TYR A 352 -24.96 -4.91 -23.10
N HIS A 353 -24.52 -5.30 -24.30
CA HIS A 353 -23.65 -4.48 -25.13
C HIS A 353 -24.36 -3.18 -25.53
N SER A 354 -25.64 -3.26 -25.90
CA SER A 354 -26.49 -2.12 -26.23
C SER A 354 -27.97 -2.39 -25.89
N ILE A 355 -28.76 -1.33 -25.79
CA ILE A 355 -30.24 -1.46 -25.68
C ILE A 355 -30.82 -2.08 -26.95
N GLU A 356 -30.34 -1.65 -28.10
CA GLU A 356 -30.80 -2.17 -29.38
C GLU A 356 -30.20 -3.56 -29.63
N THR A 357 -31.03 -4.49 -30.09
CA THR A 357 -30.67 -5.88 -30.34
C THR A 357 -29.93 -6.08 -31.67
N LEU A 358 -30.32 -5.35 -32.73
CA LEU A 358 -29.69 -5.43 -34.04
C LEU A 358 -28.45 -4.54 -34.10
N ILE A 359 -27.31 -5.12 -33.74
CA ILE A 359 -25.99 -4.51 -33.85
C ILE A 359 -24.92 -5.58 -34.09
N VAL A 360 -23.97 -5.30 -34.98
CA VAL A 360 -22.85 -6.21 -35.32
C VAL A 360 -21.58 -5.38 -35.46
N GLU A 361 -20.56 -5.60 -34.63
CA GLU A 361 -19.31 -4.80 -34.68
C GLU A 361 -18.09 -5.44 -34.00
N ALA A 362 -18.32 -6.20 -32.93
CA ALA A 362 -17.35 -7.07 -32.26
C ALA A 362 -18.11 -8.22 -31.58
N PRO A 363 -19.06 -7.95 -30.65
CA PRO A 363 -20.22 -8.81 -30.54
C PRO A 363 -21.04 -8.72 -31.83
N ASP A 364 -21.80 -9.77 -32.10
CA ASP A 364 -22.61 -9.90 -33.30
C ASP A 364 -24.12 -9.81 -33.02
N TYR A 365 -24.48 -9.49 -31.77
CA TYR A 365 -25.84 -9.22 -31.30
C TYR A 365 -25.84 -8.32 -30.06
N GLY A 366 -26.75 -7.35 -30.00
CA GLY A 366 -26.71 -6.29 -28.98
C GLY A 366 -26.99 -6.72 -27.55
N HIS A 367 -27.73 -7.82 -27.37
CA HIS A 367 -27.96 -8.42 -26.06
C HIS A 367 -26.99 -9.57 -25.76
N GLU A 368 -25.92 -9.71 -26.54
CA GLU A 368 -24.68 -10.21 -25.96
C GLU A 368 -24.14 -9.18 -24.96
N THR A 369 -23.12 -9.56 -24.21
CA THR A 369 -22.32 -8.61 -23.44
C THR A 369 -20.88 -9.03 -23.42
N THR A 370 -20.05 -8.11 -23.00
CA THR A 370 -18.61 -8.27 -23.02
C THR A 370 -18.00 -7.99 -21.65
N SER A 371 -16.83 -8.56 -21.41
CA SER A 371 -15.96 -8.15 -20.29
C SER A 371 -15.69 -6.63 -20.32
N GLU A 372 -15.66 -6.03 -21.51
CA GLU A 372 -15.61 -4.58 -21.69
C GLU A 372 -16.82 -3.90 -21.03
N ALA A 373 -18.06 -4.29 -21.35
CA ALA A 373 -19.25 -3.70 -20.75
C ALA A 373 -19.26 -3.82 -19.21
N PHE A 374 -18.83 -4.97 -18.67
CA PHE A 374 -18.63 -5.12 -17.22
C PHE A 374 -17.58 -4.16 -16.65
N SER A 375 -16.44 -3.98 -17.33
CA SER A 375 -15.39 -3.06 -16.89
C SER A 375 -15.84 -1.60 -16.90
N TYR A 376 -16.62 -1.18 -17.90
CA TYR A 376 -17.26 0.15 -17.93
C TYR A 376 -18.31 0.31 -16.85
N TRP A 377 -19.06 -0.75 -16.54
CA TRP A 377 -20.05 -0.70 -15.45
C TRP A 377 -19.37 -0.49 -14.10
N LEU A 378 -18.29 -1.23 -13.81
CA LEU A 378 -17.48 -1.03 -12.61
C LEU A 378 -16.97 0.41 -12.51
N TRP A 379 -16.52 0.98 -13.63
CA TRP A 379 -16.04 2.35 -13.67
C TRP A 379 -17.14 3.37 -13.40
N LEU A 380 -18.32 3.18 -14.02
CA LEU A 380 -19.51 4.00 -13.79
C LEU A 380 -19.93 4.00 -12.30
N GLU A 381 -19.94 2.82 -11.66
CA GLU A 381 -20.29 2.72 -10.23
C GLU A 381 -19.19 3.30 -9.32
N ALA A 382 -17.93 3.33 -9.75
CA ALA A 382 -16.87 4.04 -9.02
C ALA A 382 -17.12 5.57 -9.00
N TYR A 383 -17.52 6.15 -10.13
CA TYR A 383 -17.94 7.56 -10.17
C TYR A 383 -19.22 7.80 -9.37
N TYR A 384 -20.18 6.87 -9.40
CA TYR A 384 -21.36 6.98 -8.54
C TYR A 384 -20.97 7.03 -7.07
N GLY A 385 -20.07 6.14 -6.63
CA GLY A 385 -19.48 6.17 -5.29
C GLY A 385 -18.75 7.47 -4.99
N ARG A 386 -18.05 8.07 -5.96
CA ARG A 386 -17.41 9.39 -5.80
C ARG A 386 -18.40 10.49 -5.44
N PHE A 387 -19.50 10.62 -6.19
CA PHE A 387 -20.44 11.74 -6.03
C PHE A 387 -21.53 11.51 -4.99
N THR A 388 -21.89 10.26 -4.72
CA THR A 388 -22.95 9.92 -3.75
C THR A 388 -22.41 9.37 -2.43
N GLN A 389 -21.13 8.99 -2.40
CA GLN A 389 -20.49 8.28 -1.31
C GLN A 389 -21.15 6.94 -0.94
N ASP A 390 -21.96 6.38 -1.85
CA ASP A 390 -22.54 5.04 -1.78
C ASP A 390 -21.68 4.06 -2.58
N TRP A 391 -20.82 3.33 -1.88
CA TRP A 391 -19.93 2.33 -2.47
C TRP A 391 -20.56 0.93 -2.58
N THR A 392 -21.81 0.76 -2.14
CA THR A 392 -22.48 -0.56 -2.19
C THR A 392 -22.68 -1.01 -3.64
N ARG A 393 -22.93 -0.07 -4.55
CA ARG A 393 -23.14 -0.36 -5.98
C ARG A 393 -21.89 -0.85 -6.68
N PHE A 394 -20.72 -0.28 -6.36
CA PHE A 394 -19.44 -0.75 -6.88
C PHE A 394 -19.17 -2.21 -6.47
N ASN A 395 -19.40 -2.53 -5.19
CA ASN A 395 -19.26 -3.91 -4.69
C ASN A 395 -20.29 -4.87 -5.33
N GLN A 396 -21.53 -4.42 -5.54
CA GLN A 396 -22.57 -5.22 -6.19
C GLN A 396 -22.22 -5.50 -7.66
N ALA A 397 -21.74 -4.50 -8.40
CA ALA A 397 -21.29 -4.68 -9.78
C ALA A 397 -20.16 -5.71 -9.89
N TRP A 398 -19.18 -5.67 -8.97
CA TRP A 398 -18.13 -6.68 -8.89
C TRP A 398 -18.67 -8.09 -8.60
N THR A 399 -19.66 -8.18 -7.71
CA THR A 399 -20.30 -9.46 -7.36
C THR A 399 -21.01 -10.08 -8.57
N VAL A 400 -21.74 -9.28 -9.35
CA VAL A 400 -22.41 -9.74 -10.58
C VAL A 400 -21.38 -10.13 -11.64
N MET A 401 -20.30 -9.37 -11.81
CA MET A 401 -19.19 -9.74 -12.69
C MET A 401 -18.58 -11.10 -12.32
N GLU A 402 -18.24 -11.31 -11.04
CA GLU A 402 -17.71 -12.60 -10.55
C GLU A 402 -18.67 -13.76 -10.78
N GLN A 403 -19.97 -13.53 -10.65
CA GLN A 403 -20.99 -14.57 -10.79
C GLN A 403 -21.18 -15.03 -12.24
N TYR A 404 -21.15 -14.08 -13.18
CA TYR A 404 -21.65 -14.32 -14.54
C TYR A 404 -20.59 -14.33 -15.63
N ILE A 405 -19.49 -13.58 -15.50
CA ILE A 405 -18.49 -13.49 -16.57
C ILE A 405 -17.12 -14.05 -16.19
N ILE A 406 -16.81 -14.21 -14.90
CA ILE A 406 -15.65 -15.01 -14.47
C ILE A 406 -16.09 -16.48 -14.36
N PRO A 407 -15.51 -17.41 -15.15
CA PRO A 407 -15.90 -18.82 -15.07
C PRO A 407 -15.69 -19.37 -13.66
N SER A 408 -16.72 -19.97 -13.07
CA SER A 408 -16.62 -20.62 -11.76
C SER A 408 -15.80 -21.91 -11.82
N ALA A 409 -15.45 -22.49 -10.68
CA ALA A 409 -14.78 -23.80 -10.67
C ALA A 409 -15.56 -24.92 -11.40
N ALA A 410 -16.89 -24.81 -11.47
CA ALA A 410 -17.73 -25.75 -12.21
C ALA A 410 -17.70 -25.53 -13.72
N ASP A 411 -17.42 -24.29 -14.16
CA ASP A 411 -17.33 -23.94 -15.59
C ASP A 411 -15.95 -24.29 -16.17
N GLN A 412 -14.90 -24.25 -15.34
CA GLN A 412 -13.52 -24.61 -15.71
C GLN A 412 -12.99 -25.80 -14.90
N PRO A 413 -13.65 -26.98 -14.95
CA PRO A 413 -13.22 -28.16 -14.22
C PRO A 413 -11.83 -28.60 -14.70
N ASN A 414 -10.98 -29.09 -13.80
CA ASN A 414 -9.60 -29.50 -14.13
C ASN A 414 -8.66 -28.36 -14.57
N ALA A 415 -9.03 -27.08 -14.42
CA ALA A 415 -8.14 -25.94 -14.75
C ALA A 415 -6.77 -25.99 -14.03
N GLY A 416 -6.70 -26.65 -12.88
CA GLY A 416 -5.47 -26.88 -12.11
C GLY A 416 -4.60 -28.03 -12.60
N VAL A 417 -5.12 -28.96 -13.41
CA VAL A 417 -4.36 -30.12 -13.90
C VAL A 417 -3.26 -29.63 -14.82
N ALA A 418 -2.00 -30.00 -14.53
CA ALA A 418 -0.87 -29.58 -15.34
C ALA A 418 -1.03 -30.06 -16.79
N GLY A 419 -0.85 -29.16 -17.74
CA GLY A 419 -0.85 -29.48 -19.16
C GLY A 419 -0.20 -28.37 -19.96
N THR A 420 0.40 -28.76 -21.09
CA THR A 420 1.13 -27.88 -22.01
C THR A 420 0.28 -27.70 -23.25
N PRO A 421 0.07 -26.46 -23.74
CA PRO A 421 -0.67 -26.27 -24.99
C PRO A 421 0.09 -26.94 -26.14
N GLN A 422 -0.64 -27.39 -27.16
CA GLN A 422 -0.05 -27.84 -28.41
C GLN A 422 -0.15 -26.72 -29.44
N TYR A 423 0.89 -26.57 -30.26
CA TYR A 423 0.94 -25.53 -31.28
C TYR A 423 -0.03 -25.83 -32.43
N ALA A 424 -0.76 -24.82 -32.86
CA ALA A 424 -1.45 -24.72 -34.14
C ALA A 424 -1.04 -23.39 -34.79
N ALA A 425 -0.81 -23.40 -36.10
CA ALA A 425 -0.54 -22.18 -36.84
C ALA A 425 -1.82 -21.35 -36.98
N GLU A 426 -1.71 -20.02 -36.91
CA GLU A 426 -2.76 -19.18 -37.46
C GLU A 426 -2.61 -19.08 -38.98
N HIS A 427 -3.71 -18.81 -39.67
CA HIS A 427 -3.74 -18.63 -41.10
C HIS A 427 -4.41 -17.31 -41.46
N LEU A 428 -4.04 -16.75 -42.61
CA LEU A 428 -4.55 -15.45 -43.01
C LEU A 428 -6.07 -15.46 -43.22
N THR A 429 -6.64 -16.53 -43.79
CA THR A 429 -8.05 -16.59 -44.18
C THR A 429 -8.80 -17.73 -43.46
N PRO A 430 -10.12 -17.57 -43.21
CA PRO A 430 -10.94 -18.62 -42.60
C PRO A 430 -10.93 -19.95 -43.37
N ALA A 431 -10.70 -19.90 -44.69
CA ALA A 431 -10.67 -21.08 -45.56
C ALA A 431 -9.52 -22.06 -45.29
N ASN A 432 -8.52 -21.63 -44.53
CA ASN A 432 -7.38 -22.47 -44.14
C ASN A 432 -7.60 -23.15 -42.77
N TYR A 433 -8.78 -23.00 -42.17
CA TYR A 433 -9.18 -23.69 -40.96
C TYR A 433 -10.08 -24.90 -41.28
N PRO A 434 -10.06 -25.97 -40.45
CA PRO A 434 -9.37 -26.09 -39.16
C PRO A 434 -7.84 -26.18 -39.26
N SER A 435 -7.15 -25.51 -38.34
CA SER A 435 -5.68 -25.52 -38.27
C SER A 435 -5.15 -26.79 -37.61
N GLN A 436 -4.14 -27.41 -38.21
CA GLN A 436 -3.57 -28.68 -37.76
C GLN A 436 -2.75 -28.50 -36.46
N LEU A 437 -3.05 -29.30 -35.42
CA LEU A 437 -2.16 -29.43 -34.26
C LEU A 437 -0.83 -30.08 -34.68
N GLN A 438 0.28 -29.49 -34.23
CA GLN A 438 1.64 -29.96 -34.52
C GLN A 438 2.41 -30.16 -33.19
N PRO A 439 2.27 -31.33 -32.53
CA PRO A 439 2.89 -31.59 -31.24
C PRO A 439 4.43 -31.64 -31.27
N SER A 440 5.03 -31.71 -32.46
CA SER A 440 6.49 -31.64 -32.64
C SER A 440 7.06 -30.22 -32.57
N VAL A 441 6.22 -29.18 -32.64
CA VAL A 441 6.66 -27.79 -32.49
C VAL A 441 6.88 -27.49 -31.00
N PRO A 442 8.09 -27.05 -30.59
CA PRO A 442 8.37 -26.80 -29.18
C PRO A 442 7.51 -25.69 -28.59
N VAL A 443 7.00 -25.88 -27.39
CA VAL A 443 6.25 -24.89 -26.60
C VAL A 443 7.04 -24.61 -25.33
N GLY A 444 7.06 -23.35 -24.87
CA GLY A 444 7.76 -22.97 -23.66
C GLY A 444 7.04 -23.33 -22.36
N VAL A 445 7.72 -23.05 -21.24
CA VAL A 445 7.20 -23.29 -19.90
C VAL A 445 6.30 -22.15 -19.45
N ASP A 446 5.12 -22.46 -18.93
CA ASP A 446 4.26 -21.54 -18.16
C ASP A 446 4.83 -21.35 -16.75
N PRO A 447 5.40 -20.18 -16.41
CA PRO A 447 5.99 -19.96 -15.09
C PRO A 447 4.97 -19.50 -14.04
N LEU A 448 3.72 -19.23 -14.41
CA LEU A 448 2.71 -18.64 -13.53
C LEU A 448 1.84 -19.68 -12.85
N ARG A 449 1.56 -20.83 -13.50
CA ARG A 449 0.58 -21.81 -13.02
C ARG A 449 0.82 -22.27 -11.58
N SER A 450 2.02 -22.72 -11.26
CA SER A 450 2.37 -23.22 -9.93
C SER A 450 2.36 -22.12 -8.88
N GLU A 451 2.84 -20.93 -9.23
CA GLU A 451 2.83 -19.74 -8.37
C GLU A 451 1.41 -19.31 -8.01
N LEU A 452 0.54 -19.13 -9.01
CA LEU A 452 -0.84 -18.71 -8.82
C LEU A 452 -1.64 -19.76 -8.04
N THR A 453 -1.44 -21.05 -8.35
CA THR A 453 -2.10 -22.15 -7.62
C THR A 453 -1.69 -22.16 -6.15
N SER A 454 -0.41 -21.93 -5.88
CA SER A 454 0.12 -21.86 -4.50
C SER A 454 -0.37 -20.63 -3.75
N THR A 455 -0.51 -19.49 -4.45
CA THR A 455 -0.98 -18.22 -3.88
C THR A 455 -2.46 -18.28 -3.52
N TYR A 456 -3.30 -18.86 -4.39
CA TYR A 456 -4.76 -18.81 -4.25
C TYR A 456 -5.41 -20.15 -3.86
N GLY A 457 -4.62 -21.20 -3.66
CA GLY A 457 -5.06 -22.51 -3.16
C GLY A 457 -5.92 -23.31 -4.14
N ASN A 458 -6.04 -22.88 -5.40
CA ASN A 458 -6.81 -23.58 -6.43
C ASN A 458 -6.28 -23.27 -7.83
N GLY A 459 -6.63 -24.11 -8.80
CA GLY A 459 -6.15 -24.00 -10.18
C GLY A 459 -7.03 -23.18 -11.12
N SER A 460 -8.17 -22.65 -10.66
CA SER A 460 -9.08 -21.84 -11.48
C SER A 460 -8.42 -20.51 -11.85
N ILE A 461 -8.71 -20.02 -13.05
CA ILE A 461 -8.31 -18.69 -13.50
C ILE A 461 -9.34 -17.68 -13.01
N TYR A 462 -8.86 -16.59 -12.40
CA TYR A 462 -9.70 -15.47 -11.97
C TYR A 462 -9.50 -14.29 -12.92
N GLY A 463 -10.18 -14.35 -14.06
CA GLY A 463 -10.25 -13.28 -15.05
C GLY A 463 -11.49 -13.49 -15.91
N MET A 464 -12.00 -12.41 -16.51
CA MET A 464 -13.26 -12.46 -17.22
C MET A 464 -13.12 -13.27 -18.52
N HIS A 465 -14.13 -14.07 -18.86
CA HIS A 465 -14.32 -14.45 -20.25
C HIS A 465 -14.79 -13.22 -21.04
N TRP A 466 -14.46 -13.13 -22.33
CA TRP A 466 -14.71 -11.90 -23.06
C TRP A 466 -16.16 -11.71 -23.52
N LEU A 467 -16.93 -12.78 -23.82
CA LEU A 467 -18.26 -12.69 -24.44
C LEU A 467 -19.30 -13.59 -23.76
N LEU A 468 -20.50 -13.08 -23.55
CA LEU A 468 -21.66 -13.84 -23.09
C LEU A 468 -22.87 -13.57 -23.97
N ASP A 469 -23.67 -14.59 -24.19
CA ASP A 469 -25.05 -14.46 -24.67
C ASP A 469 -25.97 -14.32 -23.45
N VAL A 470 -26.41 -13.08 -23.18
CA VAL A 470 -27.08 -12.74 -21.92
C VAL A 470 -28.51 -13.26 -21.87
N ASP A 471 -29.21 -13.24 -23.01
CA ASP A 471 -30.59 -13.69 -23.12
C ASP A 471 -30.70 -15.17 -23.55
N ASN A 472 -29.56 -15.83 -23.78
CA ASN A 472 -29.48 -17.16 -24.38
C ASN A 472 -30.16 -17.19 -25.77
N LYS A 473 -29.96 -16.13 -26.56
CA LYS A 473 -30.52 -15.96 -27.89
C LYS A 473 -30.06 -17.05 -28.86
N TYR A 474 -28.80 -17.46 -28.76
CA TYR A 474 -28.24 -18.57 -29.54
C TYR A 474 -28.74 -19.93 -29.07
N GLY A 475 -29.19 -20.04 -27.82
CA GLY A 475 -29.77 -21.26 -27.27
C GLY A 475 -28.75 -22.30 -26.79
N PHE A 476 -27.49 -21.92 -26.57
CA PHE A 476 -26.47 -22.85 -26.05
C PHE A 476 -26.66 -23.19 -24.57
N GLY A 477 -27.11 -22.21 -23.77
CA GLY A 477 -27.14 -22.30 -22.32
C GLY A 477 -25.76 -22.45 -21.67
N ARG A 478 -25.73 -22.79 -20.38
CA ARG A 478 -24.49 -23.01 -19.64
C ARG A 478 -24.04 -24.46 -19.81
N CYS A 479 -22.88 -24.67 -20.44
CA CYS A 479 -22.37 -26.01 -20.80
C CYS A 479 -23.32 -26.84 -21.66
N GLY A 480 -23.94 -26.21 -22.67
CA GLY A 480 -24.76 -26.92 -23.65
C GLY A 480 -26.08 -27.44 -23.08
N ASN A 481 -26.57 -26.87 -21.97
CA ASN A 481 -27.84 -27.26 -21.35
C ASN A 481 -29.06 -26.57 -21.98
N GLY A 482 -28.84 -25.69 -22.96
CA GLY A 482 -29.87 -25.02 -23.75
C GLY A 482 -30.72 -23.98 -23.04
N THR A 483 -30.56 -23.77 -21.72
CA THR A 483 -31.55 -23.03 -20.92
C THR A 483 -30.98 -22.00 -19.96
N THR A 484 -29.80 -22.25 -19.36
CA THR A 484 -29.23 -21.33 -18.38
C THR A 484 -28.63 -20.10 -19.04
N ARG A 485 -28.98 -18.92 -18.52
CA ARG A 485 -28.45 -17.63 -18.97
C ARG A 485 -27.73 -16.89 -17.82
N PRO A 486 -26.77 -16.00 -18.11
CA PRO A 486 -26.06 -15.85 -19.39
C PRO A 486 -25.30 -17.13 -19.79
N ALA A 487 -25.15 -17.34 -21.09
CA ALA A 487 -24.37 -18.43 -21.67
C ALA A 487 -22.97 -17.95 -22.05
N TYR A 488 -21.93 -18.72 -21.71
CA TYR A 488 -20.58 -18.47 -22.17
C TYR A 488 -20.44 -18.91 -23.63
N ILE A 489 -20.14 -17.98 -24.53
CA ILE A 489 -20.01 -18.21 -25.97
C ILE A 489 -18.74 -17.56 -26.49
N ASN A 490 -18.30 -17.93 -27.68
CA ASN A 490 -17.21 -17.27 -28.37
C ASN A 490 -17.43 -17.33 -29.89
N THR A 491 -16.71 -16.50 -30.63
CA THR A 491 -16.87 -16.31 -32.08
C THR A 491 -15.53 -16.44 -32.79
N PHE A 492 -14.67 -15.42 -32.69
CA PHE A 492 -13.39 -15.34 -33.40
C PHE A 492 -12.43 -16.50 -33.06
N GLN A 493 -12.02 -17.25 -34.08
CA GLN A 493 -11.10 -18.40 -34.00
C GLN A 493 -10.22 -18.60 -35.26
N ARG A 494 -10.52 -17.93 -36.38
CA ARG A 494 -10.01 -18.28 -37.72
C ARG A 494 -9.19 -17.17 -38.39
N GLY A 495 -8.39 -16.49 -37.58
CA GLY A 495 -7.28 -15.67 -38.03
C GLY A 495 -7.67 -14.26 -38.50
N PRO A 496 -6.70 -13.50 -39.06
CA PRO A 496 -6.85 -12.06 -39.23
C PRO A 496 -7.93 -11.56 -40.19
N GLN A 497 -8.34 -12.38 -41.16
CA GLN A 497 -9.42 -12.06 -42.10
C GLN A 497 -10.77 -12.64 -41.67
N GLU A 498 -10.90 -13.19 -40.45
CA GLU A 498 -12.22 -13.50 -39.90
C GLU A 498 -12.80 -12.23 -39.25
N SER A 499 -13.61 -11.49 -40.00
CA SER A 499 -14.41 -10.39 -39.48
C SER A 499 -15.57 -10.91 -38.62
N VAL A 500 -16.23 -10.01 -37.90
CA VAL A 500 -17.44 -10.33 -37.09
C VAL A 500 -18.53 -11.04 -37.92
N TRP A 501 -18.63 -10.69 -39.21
CA TRP A 501 -19.60 -11.24 -40.17
C TRP A 501 -19.32 -12.69 -40.57
N GLU A 502 -18.11 -13.18 -40.32
CA GLU A 502 -17.65 -14.44 -40.89
C GLU A 502 -17.59 -15.56 -39.86
N THR A 503 -17.82 -15.22 -38.58
CA THR A 503 -17.76 -16.14 -37.46
C THR A 503 -18.93 -17.13 -37.41
N ILE A 504 -18.65 -18.30 -36.83
CA ILE A 504 -19.66 -19.29 -36.44
C ILE A 504 -19.71 -19.30 -34.90
N PRO A 505 -20.75 -18.73 -34.27
CA PRO A 505 -20.85 -18.66 -32.81
C PRO A 505 -20.89 -20.06 -32.21
N GLN A 506 -20.16 -20.25 -31.11
CA GLN A 506 -19.99 -21.57 -30.49
C GLN A 506 -19.98 -21.47 -28.96
N PRO A 507 -20.40 -22.54 -28.25
CA PRO A 507 -20.41 -22.56 -26.79
C PRO A 507 -19.00 -22.74 -26.24
N SER A 508 -18.60 -21.87 -25.31
CA SER A 508 -17.29 -21.97 -24.63
C SER A 508 -17.09 -23.32 -23.95
N CYS A 509 -18.17 -23.97 -23.53
CA CYS A 509 -18.21 -25.35 -23.06
C CYS A 509 -18.91 -26.23 -24.10
N ASP A 510 -18.12 -26.91 -24.94
CA ASP A 510 -18.57 -27.73 -26.05
C ASP A 510 -18.69 -29.20 -25.62
N ASN A 511 -19.93 -29.63 -25.39
CA ASN A 511 -20.30 -30.99 -25.02
C ASN A 511 -20.68 -31.86 -26.22
N LEU A 512 -20.46 -31.35 -27.44
CA LEU A 512 -20.76 -32.02 -28.72
C LEU A 512 -22.25 -32.21 -29.03
N ASN A 513 -23.17 -31.55 -28.28
CA ASN A 513 -24.62 -31.67 -28.52
C ASN A 513 -25.14 -30.85 -29.71
N HIS A 514 -24.42 -29.78 -30.07
CA HIS A 514 -24.76 -28.87 -31.18
C HIS A 514 -23.55 -28.71 -32.09
N GLY A 515 -23.75 -28.19 -33.31
CA GLY A 515 -22.72 -28.17 -34.34
C GLY A 515 -22.69 -29.49 -35.11
N GLY A 516 -21.51 -29.92 -35.54
CA GLY A 516 -21.31 -31.17 -36.28
C GLY A 516 -21.11 -32.37 -35.36
N THR A 517 -20.60 -33.48 -35.91
CA THR A 517 -20.33 -34.73 -35.16
C THR A 517 -19.38 -34.51 -33.97
N ASN A 518 -18.46 -33.55 -34.09
CA ASN A 518 -17.47 -33.22 -33.06
C ASN A 518 -17.73 -31.85 -32.44
N GLY A 519 -19.00 -31.47 -32.30
CA GLY A 519 -19.38 -30.14 -31.87
C GLY A 519 -18.96 -29.09 -32.90
N TYR A 520 -18.34 -28.01 -32.43
CA TYR A 520 -17.77 -26.96 -33.29
C TYR A 520 -16.25 -27.09 -33.43
N LEU A 521 -15.62 -28.01 -32.71
CA LEU A 521 -14.16 -28.05 -32.48
C LEU A 521 -13.36 -28.23 -33.77
N ASP A 522 -13.83 -29.09 -34.67
CA ASP A 522 -13.19 -29.41 -35.95
C ASP A 522 -13.47 -28.40 -37.07
N LEU A 523 -14.14 -27.28 -36.77
CA LEU A 523 -14.12 -26.07 -37.60
C LEU A 523 -12.85 -25.25 -37.38
N TYR A 524 -12.23 -25.37 -36.19
CA TYR A 524 -11.16 -24.48 -35.75
C TYR A 524 -9.81 -25.19 -35.64
N VAL A 525 -9.79 -26.36 -35.01
CA VAL A 525 -8.55 -27.10 -34.74
C VAL A 525 -8.70 -28.54 -35.22
N LYS A 526 -7.74 -28.97 -36.03
CA LYS A 526 -7.68 -30.33 -36.57
C LYS A 526 -6.73 -31.16 -35.72
N GLU A 527 -7.31 -32.16 -35.06
CA GLU A 527 -6.59 -33.14 -34.25
C GLU A 527 -6.36 -34.45 -35.05
N SER A 528 -5.42 -35.29 -34.60
CA SER A 528 -5.19 -36.62 -35.21
C SER A 528 -6.28 -37.64 -34.88
N SER A 529 -7.08 -37.35 -33.87
CA SER A 529 -8.23 -38.13 -33.41
C SER A 529 -9.44 -37.21 -33.31
N ALA A 530 -10.64 -37.77 -33.14
CA ALA A 530 -11.82 -36.93 -32.87
C ALA A 530 -11.57 -36.10 -31.59
N PRO A 531 -11.81 -34.77 -31.64
CA PRO A 531 -11.55 -33.91 -30.49
C PRO A 531 -12.51 -34.27 -29.34
N ALA A 532 -12.00 -34.21 -28.12
CA ALA A 532 -12.80 -34.51 -26.93
C ALA A 532 -13.70 -33.33 -26.56
N ALA A 533 -14.85 -33.63 -25.95
CA ALA A 533 -15.70 -32.64 -25.28
C ALA A 533 -14.88 -31.82 -24.28
N GLN A 534 -14.94 -30.50 -24.39
CA GLN A 534 -14.00 -29.60 -23.72
C GLN A 534 -14.63 -28.23 -23.41
N TRP A 535 -13.99 -27.51 -22.50
CA TRP A 535 -14.30 -26.12 -22.18
C TRP A 535 -13.10 -25.23 -22.51
N LYS A 536 -13.35 -23.98 -22.92
CA LYS A 536 -12.33 -22.99 -23.28
C LYS A 536 -12.86 -21.58 -23.07
N TYR A 537 -12.03 -20.73 -22.48
CA TYR A 537 -12.33 -19.32 -22.25
C TYR A 537 -11.20 -18.46 -22.77
N THR A 538 -11.57 -17.30 -23.30
CA THR A 538 -10.65 -16.27 -23.78
C THR A 538 -10.90 -15.00 -22.98
N ASN A 539 -9.85 -14.41 -22.44
CA ASN A 539 -9.90 -13.11 -21.78
C ASN A 539 -9.65 -11.98 -22.78
N ALA A 540 -10.23 -10.80 -22.53
CA ALA A 540 -9.87 -9.54 -23.16
C ALA A 540 -9.06 -8.68 -22.17
N PRO A 541 -7.71 -8.63 -22.29
CA PRO A 541 -6.84 -8.04 -21.28
C PRO A 541 -7.07 -6.53 -21.05
N ASP A 542 -7.55 -5.81 -22.06
CA ASP A 542 -7.89 -4.40 -21.92
C ASP A 542 -9.07 -4.18 -20.95
N ALA A 543 -10.04 -5.10 -20.92
CA ALA A 543 -11.20 -5.05 -20.04
C ALA A 543 -10.86 -5.38 -18.59
N ASP A 544 -10.11 -6.45 -18.34
CA ASP A 544 -9.62 -6.77 -16.99
C ASP A 544 -8.71 -5.62 -16.47
N ALA A 545 -7.86 -5.05 -17.33
CA ALA A 545 -7.06 -3.89 -16.96
C ALA A 545 -7.92 -2.65 -16.64
N ARG A 546 -8.98 -2.38 -17.42
CA ARG A 546 -9.93 -1.28 -17.16
C ARG A 546 -10.69 -1.49 -15.85
N ALA A 547 -11.06 -2.72 -15.49
CA ALA A 547 -11.68 -3.02 -14.20
C ALA A 547 -10.73 -2.72 -13.02
N ILE A 548 -9.43 -2.96 -13.18
CA ILE A 548 -8.40 -2.62 -12.18
C ILE A 548 -8.17 -1.11 -12.09
N GLU A 549 -8.19 -0.40 -13.22
CA GLU A 549 -8.15 1.06 -13.28
C GLU A 549 -9.36 1.69 -12.58
N ALA A 550 -10.57 1.17 -12.80
CA ALA A 550 -11.77 1.56 -12.07
C ALA A 550 -11.61 1.33 -10.55
N ALA A 551 -11.01 0.21 -10.13
CA ALA A 551 -10.73 -0.09 -8.74
C ALA A 551 -9.70 0.87 -8.12
N TYR A 552 -8.70 1.33 -8.90
CA TYR A 552 -7.77 2.38 -8.47
C TYR A 552 -8.49 3.68 -8.16
N TRP A 553 -9.38 4.13 -9.05
CA TRP A 553 -10.14 5.35 -8.84
C TRP A 553 -11.14 5.22 -7.69
N ALA A 554 -11.83 4.08 -7.58
CA ALA A 554 -12.69 3.78 -6.44
C ALA A 554 -11.92 3.85 -5.11
N LEU A 555 -10.72 3.27 -5.03
CA LEU A 555 -9.85 3.39 -3.86
C LEU A 555 -9.47 4.84 -3.58
N THR A 556 -9.06 5.58 -4.60
CA THR A 556 -8.63 6.98 -4.45
C THR A 556 -9.76 7.82 -3.86
N TRP A 557 -10.93 7.79 -4.47
CA TRP A 557 -12.09 8.59 -4.04
C TRP A 557 -12.70 8.08 -2.73
N ALA A 558 -12.76 6.77 -2.50
CA ALA A 558 -13.21 6.25 -1.21
C ALA A 558 -12.25 6.65 -0.09
N THR A 559 -10.95 6.75 -0.36
CA THR A 559 -9.95 7.21 0.62
C THR A 559 -10.12 8.70 0.92
N GLU A 560 -10.34 9.54 -0.09
CA GLU A 560 -10.66 10.96 0.08
C GLU A 560 -11.89 11.16 0.99
N GLN A 561 -12.85 10.24 0.92
CA GLN A 561 -14.07 10.24 1.74
C GLN A 561 -13.92 9.53 3.11
N GLY A 562 -12.77 8.92 3.42
CA GLY A 562 -12.58 8.09 4.62
C GLY A 562 -13.41 6.79 4.64
N LYS A 563 -13.82 6.30 3.46
CA LYS A 563 -14.69 5.13 3.24
C LYS A 563 -13.99 3.94 2.57
N GLN A 564 -12.65 3.96 2.47
CA GLN A 564 -11.88 2.89 1.81
C GLN A 564 -12.13 1.49 2.39
N SER A 565 -12.50 1.38 3.67
CA SER A 565 -12.86 0.11 4.30
C SER A 565 -14.11 -0.54 3.69
N GLN A 566 -14.99 0.23 3.06
CA GLN A 566 -16.23 -0.26 2.43
C GLN A 566 -15.97 -1.08 1.16
N ILE A 567 -14.81 -0.90 0.51
CA ILE A 567 -14.47 -1.57 -0.76
C ILE A 567 -13.24 -2.46 -0.67
N ALA A 568 -12.62 -2.59 0.51
CA ALA A 568 -11.35 -3.31 0.70
C ALA A 568 -11.37 -4.77 0.22
N SER A 569 -12.49 -5.47 0.38
CA SER A 569 -12.66 -6.84 -0.12
C SER A 569 -12.66 -6.90 -1.65
N THR A 570 -13.30 -5.93 -2.31
CA THR A 570 -13.32 -5.78 -3.76
C THR A 570 -11.94 -5.42 -4.30
N LEU A 571 -11.17 -4.58 -3.61
CA LEU A 571 -9.79 -4.27 -3.99
C LEU A 571 -8.88 -5.51 -3.95
N THR A 572 -9.08 -6.41 -2.98
CA THR A 572 -8.36 -7.70 -2.92
C THR A 572 -8.67 -8.57 -4.14
N LYS A 573 -9.91 -8.52 -4.63
CA LYS A 573 -10.34 -9.22 -5.85
C LYS A 573 -9.76 -8.59 -7.11
N ALA A 574 -9.70 -7.25 -7.19
CA ALA A 574 -9.03 -6.54 -8.27
C ALA A 574 -7.53 -6.87 -8.34
N ALA A 575 -6.85 -6.91 -7.19
CA ALA A 575 -5.47 -7.36 -7.10
C ALA A 575 -5.28 -8.81 -7.59
N LYS A 576 -6.22 -9.70 -7.27
CA LYS A 576 -6.24 -11.08 -7.77
C LYS A 576 -6.42 -11.14 -9.29
N MET A 577 -7.36 -10.38 -9.85
CA MET A 577 -7.53 -10.27 -11.32
C MET A 577 -6.23 -9.82 -11.98
N GLY A 578 -5.56 -8.79 -11.43
CA GLY A 578 -4.25 -8.35 -11.89
C GLY A 578 -3.15 -9.41 -11.80
N ASP A 579 -3.25 -10.37 -10.88
CA ASP A 579 -2.29 -11.47 -10.78
C ASP A 579 -2.41 -12.44 -11.96
N TYR A 580 -3.64 -12.82 -12.32
CA TYR A 580 -3.93 -13.69 -13.46
C TYR A 580 -3.77 -13.00 -14.81
N LEU A 581 -4.02 -11.69 -14.87
CA LEU A 581 -3.84 -10.87 -16.07
C LEU A 581 -2.40 -10.87 -16.59
N ARG A 582 -1.42 -11.27 -15.76
CA ARG A 582 -0.03 -11.51 -16.21
C ARG A 582 0.08 -12.55 -17.32
N TYR A 583 -0.90 -13.45 -17.51
CA TYR A 583 -0.94 -14.35 -18.67
C TYR A 583 -0.96 -13.59 -19.99
N ALA A 584 -1.55 -12.39 -20.05
CA ALA A 584 -1.53 -11.53 -21.22
C ALA A 584 -0.13 -11.03 -21.60
N MET A 585 0.86 -11.16 -20.70
CA MET A 585 2.22 -10.65 -20.92
C MET A 585 3.16 -11.66 -21.59
N PHE A 586 2.66 -12.85 -21.91
CA PHE A 586 3.44 -13.94 -22.49
C PHE A 586 3.07 -14.17 -23.95
N ASP A 587 4.09 -14.57 -24.72
CA ASP A 587 3.89 -15.15 -26.05
C ASP A 587 2.86 -16.30 -26.02
N LYS A 588 2.08 -16.44 -27.11
CA LYS A 588 0.98 -17.42 -27.23
C LYS A 588 1.39 -18.83 -26.79
N TYR A 589 2.55 -19.30 -27.24
CA TYR A 589 3.05 -20.64 -26.92
C TYR A 589 4.29 -20.60 -26.04
N PHE A 590 4.42 -19.54 -25.23
CA PHE A 590 5.57 -19.28 -24.37
C PHE A 590 6.91 -19.37 -25.14
N LYS A 591 6.94 -19.00 -26.42
CA LYS A 591 8.20 -18.88 -27.17
C LYS A 591 9.03 -17.74 -26.62
N LYS A 592 10.35 -17.89 -26.70
CA LYS A 592 11.27 -16.84 -26.27
C LYS A 592 11.00 -15.55 -27.05
N ILE A 593 10.97 -14.41 -26.36
CA ILE A 593 10.86 -13.11 -27.00
C ILE A 593 12.19 -12.75 -27.65
N GLY A 594 12.11 -12.24 -28.87
CA GLY A 594 13.24 -11.63 -29.58
C GLY A 594 13.63 -12.36 -30.84
N ASN A 595 13.27 -11.79 -32.00
CA ASN A 595 13.55 -12.31 -33.34
C ASN A 595 13.08 -13.78 -33.52
N CYS A 596 11.92 -14.11 -32.97
CA CYS A 596 11.34 -15.46 -33.02
C CYS A 596 10.86 -15.79 -34.44
N VAL A 597 11.69 -16.52 -35.19
CA VAL A 597 11.42 -16.92 -36.58
C VAL A 597 11.57 -18.43 -36.75
N GLY A 598 10.60 -19.02 -37.44
CA GLY A 598 10.38 -20.44 -37.65
C GLY A 598 9.79 -21.12 -36.41
N ALA A 599 8.61 -21.73 -36.53
CA ALA A 599 7.93 -22.36 -35.40
C ALA A 599 8.79 -23.45 -34.72
N THR A 600 9.54 -24.24 -35.48
CA THR A 600 10.43 -25.30 -34.97
C THR A 600 11.80 -24.80 -34.52
N THR A 601 12.29 -23.68 -35.08
CA THR A 601 13.62 -23.12 -34.81
C THR A 601 13.63 -22.05 -33.72
N CYS A 602 12.54 -21.30 -33.56
CA CYS A 602 12.38 -20.36 -32.47
C CYS A 602 12.36 -21.12 -31.14
N ALA A 603 13.27 -20.74 -30.25
CA ALA A 603 13.48 -21.40 -28.97
C ALA A 603 12.21 -21.33 -28.11
N ALA A 604 11.88 -22.45 -27.48
CA ALA A 604 10.91 -22.49 -26.38
C ALA A 604 11.44 -21.67 -25.19
N GLY A 605 10.58 -20.87 -24.57
CA GLY A 605 10.91 -20.14 -23.35
C GLY A 605 11.11 -21.09 -22.16
N THR A 606 11.99 -20.69 -21.26
CA THR A 606 12.34 -21.45 -20.03
C THR A 606 11.73 -20.83 -18.77
N GLY A 607 10.99 -19.73 -18.93
CA GLY A 607 10.26 -19.05 -17.86
C GLY A 607 9.83 -17.67 -18.34
N ARG A 608 10.32 -16.61 -17.70
CA ARG A 608 9.97 -15.21 -18.05
C ARG A 608 10.65 -14.69 -19.32
N ASP A 609 11.52 -15.45 -19.98
CA ASP A 609 12.12 -15.05 -21.25
C ASP A 609 11.15 -15.15 -22.44
N SER A 610 9.95 -15.70 -22.23
CA SER A 610 8.81 -15.62 -23.14
C SER A 610 7.82 -14.48 -22.80
N MET A 611 8.15 -13.65 -21.82
CA MET A 611 7.32 -12.54 -21.37
C MET A 611 7.71 -11.25 -22.11
N HIS A 612 6.80 -10.69 -22.90
CA HIS A 612 6.99 -9.40 -23.57
C HIS A 612 6.60 -8.21 -22.67
N TYR A 613 5.91 -8.44 -21.55
CA TYR A 613 5.49 -7.45 -20.54
C TYR A 613 4.44 -6.43 -21.03
N LEU A 614 3.71 -6.73 -22.11
CA LEU A 614 2.63 -5.90 -22.65
C LEU A 614 1.28 -6.57 -22.42
N MET A 615 0.18 -5.83 -22.52
CA MET A 615 -1.15 -6.42 -22.62
C MET A 615 -1.35 -6.89 -24.06
N SER A 616 -1.22 -8.20 -24.29
CA SER A 616 -1.52 -8.79 -25.60
C SER A 616 -3.03 -8.83 -25.85
N TRP A 617 -3.42 -9.23 -27.07
CA TRP A 617 -4.83 -9.26 -27.49
C TRP A 617 -5.71 -10.19 -26.63
N TYR A 618 -5.14 -11.28 -26.13
CA TYR A 618 -5.83 -12.25 -25.28
C TYR A 618 -4.83 -13.07 -24.47
N TYR A 619 -5.34 -13.66 -23.40
CA TYR A 619 -4.89 -14.98 -22.98
C TYR A 619 -6.09 -15.93 -22.97
N ALA A 620 -5.85 -17.21 -23.13
CA ALA A 620 -6.92 -18.21 -23.14
C ALA A 620 -6.51 -19.46 -22.37
N TRP A 621 -7.51 -20.17 -21.85
CA TRP A 621 -7.32 -21.42 -21.14
C TRP A 621 -8.48 -22.37 -21.41
N GLY A 622 -8.20 -23.66 -21.39
CA GLY A 622 -9.19 -24.69 -21.66
C GLY A 622 -8.79 -26.04 -21.08
N GLY A 623 -9.71 -26.99 -21.13
CA GLY A 623 -9.51 -28.32 -20.59
C GLY A 623 -10.57 -29.32 -21.03
N GLY A 624 -10.28 -30.60 -20.85
CA GLY A 624 -11.24 -31.66 -21.09
C GLY A 624 -12.39 -31.59 -20.07
N LEU A 625 -13.62 -31.82 -20.53
CA LEU A 625 -14.79 -31.86 -19.63
C LEU A 625 -14.70 -33.05 -18.66
N THR A 626 -14.37 -34.22 -19.20
CA THR A 626 -14.21 -35.46 -18.44
C THR A 626 -12.78 -36.00 -18.48
N SER A 627 -11.95 -35.47 -19.38
CA SER A 627 -10.55 -35.88 -19.56
C SER A 627 -9.60 -35.02 -18.73
N ALA A 628 -8.60 -35.64 -18.10
CA ALA A 628 -7.67 -34.98 -17.20
C ALA A 628 -6.53 -34.26 -17.95
N TRP A 629 -6.86 -33.22 -18.71
CA TRP A 629 -5.89 -32.33 -19.34
C TRP A 629 -6.39 -30.87 -19.32
N SER A 630 -5.46 -29.92 -19.32
CA SER A 630 -5.76 -28.50 -19.52
C SER A 630 -4.64 -27.82 -20.31
N TRP A 631 -4.90 -26.64 -20.84
CA TRP A 631 -3.92 -25.80 -21.51
C TRP A 631 -4.15 -24.33 -21.16
N ARG A 632 -3.09 -23.53 -21.29
CA ARG A 632 -3.09 -22.06 -21.16
C ARG A 632 -2.20 -21.49 -22.26
N ILE A 633 -2.62 -20.40 -22.88
CA ILE A 633 -1.84 -19.64 -23.86
C ILE A 633 -1.91 -18.15 -23.50
N GLY A 634 -0.83 -17.41 -23.74
CA GLY A 634 -0.87 -15.95 -23.82
C GLY A 634 -1.32 -15.52 -25.22
N SER A 635 -0.76 -14.43 -25.74
CA SER A 635 -0.87 -14.06 -27.15
C SER A 635 0.40 -13.35 -27.60
N SER A 636 0.85 -13.64 -28.81
CA SER A 636 2.05 -13.05 -29.37
C SER A 636 1.81 -11.65 -29.97
N PHE A 637 0.56 -11.18 -30.02
CA PHE A 637 0.16 -9.93 -30.67
C PHE A 637 -0.22 -8.88 -29.64
N ASN A 638 0.40 -7.70 -29.76
CA ASN A 638 0.22 -6.60 -28.83
C ASN A 638 -0.25 -5.37 -29.59
N HIS A 639 -1.41 -4.85 -29.21
CA HIS A 639 -1.99 -3.63 -29.77
C HIS A 639 -1.86 -2.48 -28.76
N PHE A 640 -1.45 -1.28 -29.19
CA PHE A 640 -1.29 -0.15 -28.28
C PHE A 640 -2.62 0.20 -27.55
N GLY A 641 -3.74 0.01 -28.24
CA GLY A 641 -5.11 0.20 -27.71
C GLY A 641 -5.42 -0.60 -26.44
N TYR A 642 -4.71 -1.72 -26.22
CA TYR A 642 -4.93 -2.62 -25.08
C TYR A 642 -4.07 -2.27 -23.86
N GLN A 643 -3.02 -1.45 -24.05
CA GLN A 643 -2.12 -1.12 -22.96
C GLN A 643 -2.85 -0.27 -21.91
N ASN A 644 -2.51 -0.46 -20.64
CA ASN A 644 -3.05 0.29 -19.52
C ASN A 644 -1.96 0.58 -18.48
N PRO A 645 -1.14 1.62 -18.70
CA PRO A 645 -0.11 2.02 -17.75
C PRO A 645 -0.66 2.50 -16.40
N MET A 646 -1.91 2.96 -16.35
CA MET A 646 -2.57 3.37 -15.11
C MET A 646 -2.84 2.14 -14.22
N ALA A 647 -3.43 1.08 -14.76
CA ALA A 647 -3.61 -0.20 -14.07
C ALA A 647 -2.25 -0.84 -13.70
N ALA A 648 -1.27 -0.82 -14.61
CA ALA A 648 0.07 -1.35 -14.31
C ALA A 648 0.76 -0.59 -13.17
N TYR A 649 0.64 0.74 -13.14
CA TYR A 649 1.10 1.56 -12.02
C TYR A 649 0.40 1.17 -10.71
N ALA A 650 -0.92 1.02 -10.73
CA ALA A 650 -1.70 0.65 -9.55
C ALA A 650 -1.26 -0.71 -8.97
N LEU A 651 -1.14 -1.74 -9.80
CA LEU A 651 -0.73 -3.09 -9.39
C LEU A 651 0.74 -3.15 -8.92
N ALA A 652 1.59 -2.25 -9.43
CA ALA A 652 2.99 -2.17 -9.03
C ALA A 652 3.22 -1.33 -7.75
N ASN A 653 2.45 -0.27 -7.53
CA ASN A 653 2.79 0.77 -6.54
C ASN A 653 1.73 1.03 -5.46
N VAL A 654 0.49 0.56 -5.63
CA VAL A 654 -0.60 0.82 -4.69
C VAL A 654 -0.84 -0.40 -3.82
N ASN A 655 -0.52 -0.29 -2.52
CA ASN A 655 -0.52 -1.43 -1.59
C ASN A 655 -1.84 -2.22 -1.57
N ALA A 656 -3.00 -1.56 -1.62
CA ALA A 656 -4.30 -2.22 -1.59
C ALA A 656 -4.65 -2.98 -2.89
N LEU A 657 -3.95 -2.70 -3.98
CA LEU A 657 -4.13 -3.34 -5.29
C LEU A 657 -2.95 -4.23 -5.69
N LYS A 658 -1.91 -4.32 -4.86
CA LYS A 658 -0.73 -5.14 -5.13
C LYS A 658 -1.12 -6.63 -5.12
N PRO A 659 -0.87 -7.38 -6.22
CA PRO A 659 -1.15 -8.81 -6.25
C PRO A 659 -0.36 -9.57 -5.19
N GLN A 660 -0.88 -10.72 -4.77
CA GLN A 660 -0.35 -11.49 -3.64
C GLN A 660 0.79 -12.41 -4.05
N SER A 661 0.90 -12.81 -5.32
CA SER A 661 1.93 -13.74 -5.73
C SER A 661 3.34 -13.11 -5.64
N PRO A 662 4.37 -13.91 -5.29
CA PRO A 662 5.70 -13.39 -4.98
C PRO A 662 6.36 -12.56 -6.09
N THR A 663 6.10 -12.89 -7.36
CA THR A 663 6.77 -12.25 -8.51
C THR A 663 5.94 -11.19 -9.21
N ALA A 664 4.63 -11.10 -8.94
CA ALA A 664 3.73 -10.21 -9.67
C ALA A 664 4.15 -8.74 -9.60
N ASN A 665 4.71 -8.27 -8.47
CA ASN A 665 5.13 -6.88 -8.35
C ASN A 665 6.27 -6.51 -9.32
N ALA A 666 7.24 -7.41 -9.49
CA ALA A 666 8.32 -7.22 -10.44
C ALA A 666 7.79 -7.26 -11.88
N ASP A 667 6.88 -8.19 -12.17
CA ASP A 667 6.27 -8.32 -13.48
C ASP A 667 5.46 -7.08 -13.86
N TRP A 668 4.64 -6.53 -12.94
CA TRP A 668 3.88 -5.30 -13.17
C TRP A 668 4.75 -4.05 -13.25
N THR A 669 5.84 -3.99 -12.49
CA THR A 669 6.82 -2.89 -12.58
C THR A 669 7.50 -2.90 -13.96
N ASN A 670 7.86 -4.08 -14.47
CA ASN A 670 8.43 -4.22 -15.81
C ASN A 670 7.38 -3.90 -16.89
N SER A 671 6.13 -4.35 -16.69
CA SER A 671 5.02 -4.05 -17.60
C SER A 671 4.74 -2.57 -17.70
N PHE A 672 4.65 -1.85 -16.57
CA PHE A 672 4.47 -0.40 -16.55
C PHE A 672 5.52 0.33 -17.39
N ASN A 673 6.80 0.01 -17.21
CA ASN A 673 7.87 0.63 -17.98
C ASN A 673 7.83 0.24 -19.46
N ARG A 674 7.61 -1.05 -19.75
CA ARG A 674 7.58 -1.57 -21.12
C ARG A 674 6.44 -0.98 -21.94
N GLN A 675 5.27 -0.80 -21.33
CA GLN A 675 4.13 -0.18 -21.99
C GLN A 675 4.44 1.27 -22.38
N LEU A 676 5.01 2.09 -21.49
CA LEU A 676 5.38 3.48 -21.82
C LEU A 676 6.41 3.56 -22.95
N GLU A 677 7.39 2.65 -22.99
CA GLU A 677 8.33 2.53 -24.10
C GLU A 677 7.63 2.14 -25.42
N PHE A 678 6.63 1.26 -25.34
CA PHE A 678 5.85 0.81 -26.50
C PHE A 678 5.05 1.96 -27.13
N TYR A 679 4.39 2.80 -26.31
CA TYR A 679 3.73 4.01 -26.81
C TYR A 679 4.73 4.96 -27.47
N GLN A 680 5.88 5.20 -26.84
CA GLN A 680 6.91 6.09 -27.39
C GLN A 680 7.42 5.58 -28.73
N TRP A 681 7.64 4.27 -28.83
CA TRP A 681 8.09 3.63 -30.06
C TRP A 681 7.05 3.71 -31.18
N LEU A 682 5.76 3.66 -30.87
CA LEU A 682 4.67 3.68 -31.86
C LEU A 682 4.16 5.09 -32.19
N GLN A 683 4.62 6.12 -31.49
CA GLN A 683 4.15 7.48 -31.74
C GLN A 683 4.64 8.00 -33.09
N SER A 684 3.69 8.26 -33.99
CA SER A 684 3.90 8.78 -35.36
C SER A 684 4.54 10.16 -35.38
N ALA A 685 4.95 10.62 -36.56
CA ALA A 685 5.42 11.98 -36.80
C ALA A 685 4.39 13.03 -36.37
N GLU A 686 3.10 12.80 -36.65
CA GLU A 686 2.00 13.72 -36.36
C GLU A 686 1.58 13.70 -34.89
N GLY A 687 1.57 12.52 -34.26
CA GLY A 687 1.29 12.36 -32.83
C GLY A 687 0.38 11.18 -32.46
N GLY A 688 -0.39 10.65 -33.42
CA GLY A 688 -1.18 9.41 -33.25
C GLY A 688 -0.29 8.19 -33.01
N ILE A 689 -0.82 7.15 -32.36
CA ILE A 689 -0.07 5.95 -31.97
C ILE A 689 -0.38 4.79 -32.94
N ALA A 690 0.66 4.21 -33.57
CA ALA A 690 0.51 3.09 -34.50
C ALA A 690 0.13 1.77 -33.81
N GLY A 691 -0.20 0.75 -34.61
CA GLY A 691 -0.90 -0.46 -34.16
C GLY A 691 -0.17 -1.21 -33.05
N GLY A 692 0.98 -1.81 -33.36
CA GLY A 692 1.75 -2.50 -32.33
C GLY A 692 2.86 -3.41 -32.84
N ALA A 693 2.97 -4.58 -32.22
CA ALA A 693 4.01 -5.56 -32.54
C ALA A 693 3.56 -7.00 -32.29
N THR A 694 4.22 -7.92 -33.00
CA THR A 694 4.04 -9.36 -32.82
C THR A 694 5.35 -10.11 -32.61
N ASN A 695 5.34 -11.11 -31.72
CA ASN A 695 6.42 -12.11 -31.62
C ASN A 695 6.21 -13.29 -32.57
N SER A 696 5.02 -13.42 -33.17
CA SER A 696 4.65 -14.49 -34.09
C SER A 696 4.18 -13.89 -35.41
N TRP A 697 5.12 -13.61 -36.31
CA TRP A 697 4.77 -13.05 -37.62
C TRP A 697 3.78 -13.96 -38.35
N ALA A 698 2.70 -13.37 -38.87
CA ALA A 698 1.57 -14.07 -39.48
C ALA A 698 0.96 -15.19 -38.60
N GLY A 699 1.15 -15.12 -37.28
CA GLY A 699 0.65 -16.10 -36.31
C GLY A 699 1.20 -17.52 -36.45
N SER A 700 2.30 -17.68 -37.19
CA SER A 700 2.95 -18.96 -37.43
C SER A 700 4.47 -18.91 -37.16
N TYR A 701 4.94 -17.86 -36.48
CA TYR A 701 6.36 -17.53 -36.35
C TYR A 701 7.05 -17.47 -37.72
N ALA A 702 6.36 -16.97 -38.75
CA ALA A 702 6.92 -16.90 -40.10
C ALA A 702 8.08 -15.89 -40.19
N THR A 703 8.76 -15.86 -41.33
CA THR A 703 9.78 -14.83 -41.59
C THR A 703 9.08 -13.50 -41.93
N PRO A 704 9.34 -12.41 -41.20
CA PRO A 704 8.82 -11.09 -41.55
C PRO A 704 9.53 -10.54 -42.80
N PRO A 705 8.98 -9.48 -43.43
CA PRO A 705 9.70 -8.73 -44.46
C PRO A 705 11.10 -8.30 -44.01
N ALA A 706 12.03 -8.20 -44.96
CA ALA A 706 13.38 -7.75 -44.66
C ALA A 706 13.35 -6.32 -44.09
N ASN A 707 14.15 -6.07 -43.05
CA ASN A 707 14.25 -4.79 -42.35
C ASN A 707 12.98 -4.34 -41.60
N THR A 708 12.04 -5.24 -41.31
CA THR A 708 10.91 -4.92 -40.42
C THR A 708 11.44 -4.40 -39.06
N PRO A 709 11.05 -3.19 -38.62
CA PRO A 709 11.48 -2.63 -37.35
C PRO A 709 11.07 -3.50 -36.17
N THR A 710 11.88 -3.50 -35.10
CA THR A 710 11.60 -4.32 -33.93
C THR A 710 11.50 -3.54 -32.62
N PHE A 711 10.71 -4.06 -31.69
CA PHE A 711 10.62 -3.62 -30.30
C PHE A 711 10.96 -4.79 -29.38
N TYR A 712 12.15 -4.74 -28.77
CA TYR A 712 12.72 -5.88 -28.04
C TYR A 712 12.73 -7.19 -28.86
N GLY A 713 12.89 -7.05 -30.19
CA GLY A 713 12.89 -8.15 -31.15
C GLY A 713 11.51 -8.70 -31.53
N MET A 714 10.40 -8.14 -31.04
CA MET A 714 9.07 -8.33 -31.66
C MET A 714 8.96 -7.43 -32.89
N PHE A 715 8.27 -7.87 -33.94
CA PHE A 715 8.18 -7.18 -35.21
C PHE A 715 7.03 -6.18 -35.24
N TYR A 716 7.26 -4.98 -35.77
CA TYR A 716 6.22 -3.97 -35.98
C TYR A 716 5.08 -4.51 -36.84
N ASP A 717 3.86 -4.31 -36.36
CA ASP A 717 2.62 -4.67 -37.03
C ASP A 717 1.69 -3.45 -37.01
N GLU A 718 1.32 -2.97 -38.20
CA GLU A 718 0.43 -1.82 -38.36
C GLU A 718 -1.00 -2.13 -37.88
N LYS A 719 -1.41 -3.40 -38.01
CA LYS A 719 -2.76 -3.88 -37.76
C LYS A 719 -2.74 -5.21 -36.98
N PRO A 720 -2.27 -5.20 -35.72
CA PRO A 720 -2.20 -6.40 -34.91
C PRO A 720 -3.53 -7.16 -34.89
N VAL A 721 -3.47 -8.48 -35.09
CA VAL A 721 -4.59 -9.43 -35.01
C VAL A 721 -5.59 -9.36 -36.15
N TYR A 722 -6.32 -8.26 -36.35
CA TYR A 722 -7.43 -8.20 -37.31
C TYR A 722 -7.14 -7.30 -38.51
N HIS A 723 -7.53 -7.78 -39.70
CA HIS A 723 -7.31 -7.14 -40.98
C HIS A 723 -8.61 -6.80 -41.73
N ASP A 724 -9.78 -7.30 -41.29
CA ASP A 724 -11.11 -6.97 -41.82
C ASP A 724 -12.08 -6.51 -40.70
N PRO A 725 -12.12 -5.19 -40.41
CA PRO A 725 -11.18 -4.15 -40.86
C PRO A 725 -9.82 -4.23 -40.15
N PRO A 726 -8.77 -3.53 -40.63
CA PRO A 726 -7.53 -3.36 -39.90
C PRO A 726 -7.76 -2.82 -38.48
N SER A 727 -7.24 -3.52 -37.47
CA SER A 727 -7.52 -3.24 -36.04
C SER A 727 -7.17 -1.83 -35.58
N ASN A 728 -6.17 -1.19 -36.19
CA ASN A 728 -5.77 0.18 -35.87
C ASN A 728 -6.32 1.24 -36.85
N GLN A 729 -7.28 0.88 -37.70
CA GLN A 729 -8.02 1.86 -38.49
C GLN A 729 -8.96 2.66 -37.58
N TRP A 730 -9.48 2.08 -36.51
CA TRP A 730 -10.48 2.74 -35.67
C TRP A 730 -9.85 3.74 -34.68
N PHE A 731 -10.26 5.01 -34.74
CA PHE A 731 -9.77 6.06 -33.84
C PHE A 731 -10.12 5.82 -32.37
N GLY A 732 -11.15 5.03 -32.06
CA GLY A 732 -11.51 4.68 -30.68
C GLY A 732 -10.35 4.09 -29.87
N MET A 733 -9.45 3.32 -30.52
CA MET A 733 -8.23 2.80 -29.89
C MET A 733 -7.31 3.92 -29.38
N GLN A 734 -7.28 5.07 -30.07
CA GLN A 734 -6.48 6.22 -29.64
C GLN A 734 -7.02 6.78 -28.32
N VAL A 735 -8.32 7.06 -28.25
CA VAL A 735 -8.91 7.79 -27.13
C VAL A 735 -9.03 6.93 -25.88
N TRP A 736 -9.35 5.65 -26.03
CA TRP A 736 -9.36 4.70 -24.90
C TRP A 736 -7.97 4.58 -24.27
N SER A 737 -6.96 4.39 -25.11
CA SER A 737 -5.61 4.11 -24.65
C SER A 737 -4.89 5.38 -24.14
N MET A 738 -5.06 6.50 -24.83
CA MET A 738 -4.47 7.78 -24.41
C MET A 738 -5.22 8.42 -23.25
N GLY A 739 -6.49 8.08 -23.01
CA GLY A 739 -7.19 8.38 -21.76
C GLY A 739 -6.45 7.84 -20.55
N ARG A 740 -6.04 6.56 -20.58
CA ARG A 740 -5.24 5.91 -19.52
C ARG A 740 -3.89 6.60 -19.30
N ILE A 741 -3.25 7.07 -20.38
CA ILE A 741 -2.01 7.86 -20.29
C ILE A 741 -2.27 9.22 -19.64
N ALA A 742 -3.37 9.88 -19.97
CA ALA A 742 -3.77 11.16 -19.38
C ALA A 742 -4.07 11.02 -17.89
N GLU A 743 -4.79 9.96 -17.49
CA GLU A 743 -5.05 9.61 -16.10
C GLU A 743 -3.77 9.33 -15.32
N LEU A 744 -2.83 8.55 -15.89
CA LEU A 744 -1.52 8.33 -15.29
C LEU A 744 -0.75 9.64 -15.09
N TYR A 745 -0.72 10.51 -16.11
CA TYR A 745 -0.05 11.81 -16.00
C TYR A 745 -0.69 12.68 -14.91
N TYR A 746 -2.01 12.72 -14.87
CA TYR A 746 -2.75 13.46 -13.85
C TYR A 746 -2.42 12.97 -12.43
N ALA A 747 -2.56 11.65 -12.21
CA ALA A 747 -2.38 11.00 -10.91
C ALA A 747 -0.94 11.07 -10.39
N THR A 748 0.06 10.97 -11.26
CA THR A 748 1.47 10.76 -10.84
C THR A 748 2.43 11.87 -11.27
N GLY A 749 2.05 12.72 -12.22
CA GLY A 749 2.97 13.66 -12.86
C GLY A 749 4.02 13.00 -13.75
N ASN A 750 3.81 11.74 -14.18
CA ASN A 750 4.79 10.98 -14.96
C ASN A 750 5.22 11.73 -16.24
N LEU A 751 6.52 12.02 -16.36
CA LEU A 751 7.06 12.83 -17.44
C LEU A 751 7.07 12.12 -18.81
N LYS A 752 7.14 10.77 -18.85
CA LYS A 752 7.02 10.03 -20.10
C LYS A 752 5.59 10.09 -20.64
N ALA A 753 4.60 9.89 -19.75
CA ALA A 753 3.19 10.07 -20.08
C ALA A 753 2.91 11.50 -20.58
N LYS A 754 3.45 12.52 -19.89
CA LYS A 754 3.37 13.92 -20.34
C LYS A 754 3.93 14.10 -21.75
N ALA A 755 5.14 13.60 -22.04
CA ALA A 755 5.76 13.76 -23.35
C ALA A 755 4.94 13.12 -24.48
N LEU A 756 4.31 11.98 -24.23
CA LEU A 756 3.39 11.34 -25.18
C LEU A 756 2.16 12.24 -25.45
N LEU A 757 1.53 12.76 -24.38
CA LEU A 757 0.36 13.62 -24.48
C LEU A 757 0.67 14.98 -25.12
N ASP A 758 1.81 15.58 -24.80
CA ASP A 758 2.26 16.86 -25.36
C ASP A 758 2.31 16.83 -26.90
N LYS A 759 2.53 15.65 -27.49
CA LYS A 759 2.51 15.44 -28.94
C LYS A 759 1.16 14.94 -29.46
N TRP A 760 0.50 14.00 -28.76
CA TRP A 760 -0.78 13.43 -29.19
C TRP A 760 -1.94 14.43 -29.09
N VAL A 761 -2.01 15.23 -28.02
CA VAL A 761 -3.13 16.15 -27.76
C VAL A 761 -3.25 17.22 -28.84
N PRO A 762 -2.19 17.92 -29.28
CA PRO A 762 -2.29 18.87 -30.39
C PRO A 762 -2.82 18.23 -31.68
N TRP A 763 -2.39 17.00 -31.99
CA TRP A 763 -2.88 16.26 -33.16
C TRP A 763 -4.37 15.92 -33.02
N ALA A 764 -4.80 15.39 -31.89
CA ALA A 764 -6.20 15.03 -31.64
C ALA A 764 -7.11 16.29 -31.69
N VAL A 765 -6.68 17.40 -31.07
CA VAL A 765 -7.41 18.67 -31.08
C VAL A 765 -7.50 19.24 -32.50
N ALA A 766 -6.41 19.22 -33.27
CA ALA A 766 -6.40 19.73 -34.64
C ALA A 766 -7.33 18.97 -35.60
N ASN A 767 -7.59 17.68 -35.31
CA ASN A 767 -8.49 16.84 -36.09
C ASN A 767 -9.91 16.74 -35.49
N THR A 768 -10.23 17.56 -34.48
CA THR A 768 -11.55 17.59 -33.85
C THR A 768 -12.23 18.92 -34.11
N THR A 769 -13.51 18.89 -34.47
CA THR A 769 -14.33 20.09 -34.63
C THR A 769 -15.44 20.12 -33.59
N VAL A 770 -15.65 21.29 -32.98
CA VAL A 770 -16.78 21.56 -32.09
C VAL A 770 -17.32 22.95 -32.45
N SER A 771 -18.61 23.03 -32.78
CA SER A 771 -19.28 24.27 -33.17
C SER A 771 -20.71 24.29 -32.62
N GLY A 772 -20.91 25.02 -31.52
CA GLY A 772 -22.18 25.04 -30.81
C GLY A 772 -22.52 23.64 -30.29
N THR A 773 -23.67 23.10 -30.68
CA THR A 773 -24.02 21.72 -30.36
C THR A 773 -23.41 20.73 -31.35
N ASN A 774 -22.87 21.13 -32.50
CA ASN A 774 -22.33 20.16 -33.46
C ASN A 774 -20.88 19.80 -33.15
N PHE A 775 -20.51 18.54 -33.42
CA PHE A 775 -19.13 18.08 -33.31
C PHE A 775 -18.80 17.06 -34.39
N ALA A 776 -17.51 16.92 -34.70
CA ALA A 776 -17.00 15.76 -35.44
C ALA A 776 -15.63 15.39 -34.87
N VAL A 777 -15.44 14.10 -34.60
CA VAL A 777 -14.17 13.51 -34.17
C VAL A 777 -13.65 12.58 -35.27
N PRO A 778 -12.34 12.30 -35.34
CA PRO A 778 -11.83 11.28 -36.24
C PRO A 778 -12.55 9.94 -36.01
N SER A 779 -12.84 9.21 -37.08
CA SER A 779 -13.49 7.90 -37.03
C SER A 779 -12.52 6.82 -37.53
N GLU A 780 -12.03 6.98 -38.75
CA GLU A 780 -11.05 6.08 -39.35
C GLU A 780 -9.69 6.75 -39.59
N LEU A 781 -8.65 5.93 -39.52
CA LEU A 781 -7.25 6.28 -39.68
C LEU A 781 -6.60 5.45 -40.78
N GLY A 782 -5.77 6.10 -41.59
CA GLY A 782 -4.82 5.48 -42.50
C GLY A 782 -3.40 5.58 -41.96
N TRP A 783 -2.62 4.53 -42.14
CA TRP A 783 -1.23 4.43 -41.69
C TRP A 783 -0.28 4.22 -42.87
N SER A 784 0.93 4.76 -42.77
CA SER A 784 1.99 4.50 -43.73
C SER A 784 3.37 4.62 -43.12
N GLY A 785 4.34 3.90 -43.70
CA GLY A 785 5.70 3.83 -43.19
C GLY A 785 5.83 2.93 -41.97
N ALA A 786 6.84 3.15 -41.14
CA ALA A 786 7.11 2.32 -39.97
C ALA A 786 7.95 3.11 -38.93
N PRO A 787 7.89 2.75 -37.63
CA PRO A 787 8.79 3.32 -36.64
C PRO A 787 10.24 2.88 -36.90
N ALA A 788 11.21 3.56 -36.28
CA ALA A 788 12.58 3.03 -36.24
C ALA A 788 12.65 1.80 -35.32
N THR A 789 13.64 0.91 -35.50
CA THR A 789 13.90 -0.15 -34.52
C THR A 789 14.18 0.46 -33.14
N TRP A 790 13.48 -0.05 -32.11
CA TRP A 790 13.57 0.48 -30.75
C TRP A 790 14.97 0.32 -30.17
N ASN A 791 15.49 1.42 -29.62
CA ASN A 791 16.69 1.42 -28.80
C ASN A 791 16.37 2.16 -27.48
N PRO A 792 16.22 1.46 -26.34
CA PRO A 792 15.84 2.09 -25.09
C PRO A 792 16.88 3.09 -24.57
N SER A 793 18.14 2.97 -24.98
CA SER A 793 19.21 3.91 -24.59
C SER A 793 19.26 5.16 -25.46
N SER A 794 18.69 5.11 -26.67
CA SER A 794 18.64 6.23 -27.61
C SER A 794 17.43 6.08 -28.55
N PRO A 795 16.21 6.38 -28.06
CA PRO A 795 15.01 6.28 -28.88
C PRO A 795 15.09 7.24 -30.07
N ALA A 796 14.96 6.69 -31.28
CA ALA A 796 14.95 7.50 -32.50
C ALA A 796 13.61 8.22 -32.68
N ALA A 797 13.63 9.37 -33.37
CA ALA A 797 12.40 10.03 -33.79
C ALA A 797 11.77 9.28 -34.97
N ASN A 798 10.48 8.97 -34.88
CA ASN A 798 9.74 8.27 -35.94
C ASN A 798 9.32 9.21 -37.08
N THR A 799 10.28 9.83 -37.77
CA THR A 799 9.99 10.77 -38.86
C THR A 799 9.44 10.11 -40.13
N GLY A 800 9.52 8.79 -40.24
CA GLY A 800 9.00 8.01 -41.36
C GLY A 800 7.75 7.20 -41.06
N LEU A 801 7.10 7.41 -39.91
CA LEU A 801 5.82 6.78 -39.54
C LEU A 801 4.74 7.84 -39.55
N HIS A 802 3.70 7.65 -40.36
CA HIS A 802 2.66 8.65 -40.60
C HIS A 802 1.26 8.12 -40.33
N VAL A 803 0.41 9.00 -39.79
CA VAL A 803 -1.04 8.78 -39.63
C VAL A 803 -1.83 9.86 -40.38
N THR A 804 -2.94 9.46 -40.99
CA THR A 804 -3.90 10.36 -41.65
C THR A 804 -5.31 10.03 -41.16
N VAL A 805 -6.12 11.06 -40.87
CA VAL A 805 -7.55 10.88 -40.61
C VAL A 805 -8.27 10.69 -41.95
N THR A 806 -8.85 9.52 -42.18
CA THR A 806 -9.52 9.18 -43.45
C THR A 806 -11.01 9.48 -43.42
N SER A 807 -11.62 9.50 -42.23
CA SER A 807 -13.01 9.90 -42.04
C SER A 807 -13.23 10.51 -40.66
N THR A 808 -14.31 11.28 -40.52
CA THR A 808 -14.77 11.85 -39.24
C THR A 808 -16.22 11.45 -39.01
N GLY A 809 -16.61 11.30 -37.75
CA GLY A 809 -17.97 10.92 -37.36
C GLY A 809 -18.42 11.60 -36.06
N GLN A 810 -19.58 11.18 -35.58
CA GLN A 810 -20.18 11.68 -34.34
C GLN A 810 -20.34 10.59 -33.27
N ASP A 811 -19.48 9.56 -33.29
CA ASP A 811 -19.49 8.51 -32.28
C ASP A 811 -19.43 9.11 -30.87
N VAL A 812 -20.52 8.94 -30.13
CA VAL A 812 -20.73 9.58 -28.83
C VAL A 812 -19.80 9.03 -27.74
N GLY A 813 -19.44 7.75 -27.82
CA GLY A 813 -18.54 7.12 -26.87
C GLY A 813 -17.09 7.55 -27.13
N VAL A 814 -16.68 7.56 -28.39
CA VAL A 814 -15.35 8.05 -28.80
C VAL A 814 -15.19 9.54 -28.48
N ALA A 815 -16.22 10.36 -28.74
CA ALA A 815 -16.19 11.78 -28.39
C ALA A 815 -16.10 12.01 -26.88
N ALA A 816 -16.84 11.23 -26.08
CA ALA A 816 -16.76 11.30 -24.62
C ALA A 816 -15.37 10.88 -24.12
N SER A 817 -14.84 9.75 -24.60
CA SER A 817 -13.50 9.28 -24.23
C SER A 817 -12.39 10.27 -24.63
N LEU A 818 -12.50 10.88 -25.82
CA LEU A 818 -11.60 11.97 -26.23
C LEU A 818 -11.68 13.14 -25.26
N ALA A 819 -12.90 13.57 -24.89
CA ALA A 819 -13.08 14.65 -23.94
C ALA A 819 -12.42 14.33 -22.60
N ARG A 820 -12.61 13.11 -22.07
CA ARG A 820 -11.98 12.65 -20.82
C ARG A 820 -10.46 12.73 -20.89
N ALA A 821 -9.84 12.19 -21.95
CA ALA A 821 -8.39 12.26 -22.14
C ALA A 821 -7.88 13.72 -22.18
N LEU A 822 -8.58 14.60 -22.90
CA LEU A 822 -8.23 16.03 -22.97
C LEU A 822 -8.38 16.74 -21.63
N LEU A 823 -9.44 16.44 -20.87
CA LEU A 823 -9.72 17.06 -19.58
C LEU A 823 -8.71 16.65 -18.51
N PHE A 824 -8.37 15.36 -18.39
CA PHE A 824 -7.31 14.90 -17.47
C PHE A 824 -5.95 15.53 -17.81
N TYR A 825 -5.58 15.58 -19.09
CA TYR A 825 -4.36 16.23 -19.52
C TYR A 825 -4.39 17.74 -19.22
N ALA A 826 -5.49 18.43 -19.52
CA ALA A 826 -5.63 19.87 -19.28
C ALA A 826 -5.57 20.20 -17.79
N ALA A 827 -6.21 19.40 -16.92
CA ALA A 827 -6.24 19.61 -15.49
C ALA A 827 -4.82 19.58 -14.88
N LYS A 828 -3.95 18.70 -15.40
CA LYS A 828 -2.57 18.60 -14.93
C LYS A 828 -1.61 19.59 -15.59
N SER A 829 -1.80 19.89 -16.87
CA SER A 829 -0.87 20.70 -17.68
C SER A 829 -1.22 22.19 -17.73
N GLY A 830 -2.46 22.57 -17.44
CA GLY A 830 -3.00 23.90 -17.70
C GLY A 830 -3.29 24.18 -19.19
N ASN A 831 -3.32 23.17 -20.06
CA ASN A 831 -3.52 23.36 -21.49
C ASN A 831 -4.96 23.84 -21.82
N ALA A 832 -5.08 25.12 -22.18
CA ALA A 832 -6.36 25.75 -22.46
C ALA A 832 -7.09 25.15 -23.68
N ALA A 833 -6.38 24.84 -24.76
CA ALA A 833 -6.99 24.28 -25.96
C ALA A 833 -7.63 22.90 -25.69
N ALA A 834 -6.93 22.04 -24.96
CA ALA A 834 -7.45 20.75 -24.53
C ALA A 834 -8.69 20.90 -23.63
N LYS A 835 -8.65 21.81 -22.65
CA LYS A 835 -9.81 22.12 -21.79
C LYS A 835 -11.01 22.59 -22.62
N THR A 836 -10.81 23.55 -23.53
CA THR A 836 -11.87 24.11 -24.37
C THR A 836 -12.48 23.06 -25.29
N THR A 837 -11.67 22.26 -25.99
CA THR A 837 -12.17 21.19 -26.86
C THR A 837 -12.89 20.11 -26.07
N GLY A 838 -12.32 19.65 -24.95
CA GLY A 838 -12.94 18.65 -24.08
C GLY A 838 -14.29 19.13 -23.52
N LYS A 839 -14.35 20.36 -23.01
CA LYS A 839 -15.61 20.99 -22.57
C LYS A 839 -16.63 21.12 -23.70
N GLY A 840 -16.18 21.54 -24.88
CA GLY A 840 -17.04 21.69 -26.04
C GLY A 840 -17.69 20.37 -26.46
N LEU A 841 -16.93 19.27 -26.46
CA LEU A 841 -17.45 17.94 -26.76
C LEU A 841 -18.52 17.50 -25.75
N ILE A 842 -18.28 17.63 -24.44
CA ILE A 842 -19.28 17.24 -23.44
C ILE A 842 -20.55 18.11 -23.50
N ASP A 843 -20.43 19.41 -23.80
CA ASP A 843 -21.61 20.27 -23.99
C ASP A 843 -22.40 19.87 -25.24
N ALA A 844 -21.72 19.51 -26.33
CA ALA A 844 -22.33 19.01 -27.55
C ALA A 844 -23.02 17.64 -27.37
N LEU A 845 -22.44 16.76 -26.54
CA LEU A 845 -23.02 15.48 -26.14
C LEU A 845 -24.27 15.67 -25.28
N TYR A 846 -24.21 16.55 -24.27
CA TYR A 846 -25.38 16.85 -23.45
C TYR A 846 -26.54 17.42 -24.26
N ALA A 847 -26.25 18.26 -25.26
CA ALA A 847 -27.28 18.79 -26.16
C ALA A 847 -27.98 17.72 -27.03
N ARG A 848 -27.48 16.48 -27.05
CA ARG A 848 -28.07 15.29 -27.72
C ARG A 848 -28.72 14.31 -26.75
N ALA A 849 -28.82 14.68 -25.47
CA ALA A 849 -29.46 13.84 -24.49
C ALA A 849 -30.94 13.60 -24.85
N GLU A 850 -31.33 12.33 -24.87
CA GLU A 850 -32.70 11.87 -25.08
C GLU A 850 -33.14 10.96 -23.90
N SER A 851 -34.26 10.24 -24.00
CA SER A 851 -34.85 9.52 -22.86
C SER A 851 -34.03 8.30 -22.41
N LYS A 852 -33.30 7.65 -23.31
CA LYS A 852 -32.48 6.46 -23.02
C LYS A 852 -31.03 6.80 -22.70
N GLY A 853 -30.51 7.93 -23.14
CA GLY A 853 -29.11 8.31 -23.02
C GLY A 853 -28.75 9.49 -23.93
N VAL A 854 -27.65 9.35 -24.67
CA VAL A 854 -27.16 10.28 -25.69
C VAL A 854 -26.84 9.47 -26.95
N SER A 855 -27.43 9.80 -28.08
CA SER A 855 -27.12 9.11 -29.34
C SER A 855 -27.03 10.07 -30.51
N THR A 856 -26.39 9.59 -31.58
CA THR A 856 -26.32 10.24 -32.89
C THR A 856 -26.66 9.22 -33.95
N THR A 857 -27.18 9.69 -35.07
CA THR A 857 -27.50 8.80 -36.19
C THR A 857 -26.23 8.32 -36.85
N GLU A 858 -26.07 7.00 -36.93
CA GLU A 858 -25.00 6.32 -37.63
C GLU A 858 -25.57 5.44 -38.74
N THR A 859 -24.95 5.49 -39.91
CA THR A 859 -25.33 4.70 -41.08
C THR A 859 -24.47 3.45 -41.16
N ARG A 860 -25.10 2.28 -41.31
CA ARG A 860 -24.46 0.97 -41.27
C ARG A 860 -24.42 0.33 -42.66
N GLY A 861 -23.58 0.88 -43.54
CA GLY A 861 -23.39 0.35 -44.90
C GLY A 861 -22.78 -1.05 -44.92
N ASP A 862 -22.07 -1.41 -43.86
CA ASP A 862 -21.54 -2.75 -43.63
C ASP A 862 -22.65 -3.81 -43.41
N TYR A 863 -23.89 -3.42 -43.14
CA TYR A 863 -25.01 -4.36 -43.01
C TYR A 863 -25.44 -4.98 -44.35
N SER A 864 -24.83 -4.58 -45.47
CA SER A 864 -24.89 -5.34 -46.71
C SER A 864 -24.28 -6.74 -46.57
N ARG A 865 -23.51 -7.02 -45.52
CA ARG A 865 -22.83 -8.31 -45.30
C ARG A 865 -23.69 -9.37 -44.61
N PHE A 866 -24.93 -9.06 -44.23
CA PHE A 866 -25.83 -10.02 -43.58
C PHE A 866 -26.10 -11.27 -44.44
N ASP A 867 -26.12 -11.13 -45.77
CA ASP A 867 -26.35 -12.21 -46.72
C ASP A 867 -25.10 -12.56 -47.57
N ASP A 868 -23.91 -12.17 -47.10
CA ASP A 868 -22.64 -12.54 -47.74
C ASP A 868 -22.52 -14.07 -47.83
N THR A 869 -22.56 -14.58 -49.06
CA THR A 869 -22.16 -15.97 -49.35
C THR A 869 -20.65 -16.03 -49.50
N TYR A 870 -20.03 -17.12 -49.04
CA TYR A 870 -18.59 -17.26 -49.12
C TYR A 870 -18.06 -17.12 -50.56
N ASN A 871 -17.20 -16.14 -50.77
CA ASN A 871 -16.55 -15.87 -52.03
C ASN A 871 -15.07 -16.24 -51.94
N ALA A 872 -14.70 -17.35 -52.59
CA ALA A 872 -13.32 -17.85 -52.58
C ALA A 872 -12.29 -16.90 -53.21
N THR A 873 -12.72 -15.90 -54.01
CA THR A 873 -11.82 -14.93 -54.63
C THR A 873 -11.45 -13.81 -53.65
N THR A 874 -12.42 -13.30 -52.90
CA THR A 874 -12.18 -12.24 -51.90
C THR A 874 -11.82 -12.80 -50.53
N GLY A 875 -12.15 -14.07 -50.27
CA GLY A 875 -12.04 -14.70 -48.97
C GLY A 875 -13.16 -14.30 -48.00
N GLN A 876 -14.14 -13.52 -48.45
CA GLN A 876 -15.19 -12.96 -47.60
C GLN A 876 -16.44 -13.85 -47.51
N GLY A 877 -17.18 -13.73 -46.42
CA GLY A 877 -18.40 -14.50 -46.11
C GLY A 877 -18.12 -15.74 -45.26
N ILE A 878 -19.16 -16.38 -44.71
CA ILE A 878 -18.96 -17.52 -43.81
C ILE A 878 -18.39 -18.72 -44.56
N PHE A 879 -17.13 -19.04 -44.27
CA PHE A 879 -16.51 -20.27 -44.74
C PHE A 879 -16.94 -21.46 -43.88
N VAL A 880 -17.36 -22.56 -44.52
CA VAL A 880 -17.56 -23.87 -43.87
C VAL A 880 -16.81 -24.93 -44.70
N PRO A 881 -15.96 -25.78 -44.10
CA PRO A 881 -15.23 -26.80 -44.83
C PRO A 881 -16.15 -27.71 -45.66
N SER A 882 -15.72 -28.08 -46.86
CA SER A 882 -16.49 -28.97 -47.75
C SER A 882 -16.79 -30.31 -47.05
N GLY A 883 -18.07 -30.69 -47.03
CA GLY A 883 -18.54 -31.93 -46.40
C GLY A 883 -18.78 -31.81 -44.89
N TRP A 884 -18.43 -30.68 -44.27
CA TRP A 884 -18.83 -30.38 -42.90
C TRP A 884 -20.30 -29.93 -42.86
N THR A 885 -21.06 -30.45 -41.90
CA THR A 885 -22.45 -30.06 -41.66
C THR A 885 -22.75 -30.16 -40.17
N GLY A 886 -23.58 -29.25 -39.67
CA GLY A 886 -24.01 -29.22 -38.28
C GLY A 886 -25.20 -28.29 -38.10
N ASP A 887 -25.71 -28.20 -36.87
CA ASP A 887 -26.88 -27.39 -36.55
C ASP A 887 -26.60 -26.43 -35.38
N MET A 888 -27.03 -25.18 -35.54
CA MET A 888 -27.19 -24.24 -34.43
C MET A 888 -28.31 -24.74 -33.50
N PRO A 889 -28.39 -24.31 -32.23
CA PRO A 889 -29.42 -24.80 -31.30
C PRO A 889 -30.86 -24.54 -31.72
N ASN A 890 -31.12 -23.50 -32.53
CA ASN A 890 -32.44 -23.21 -33.10
C ASN A 890 -32.79 -24.05 -34.35
N GLY A 891 -31.88 -24.91 -34.81
CA GLY A 891 -32.03 -25.74 -36.01
C GLY A 891 -31.54 -25.09 -37.30
N ASP A 892 -30.87 -23.94 -37.24
CA ASP A 892 -30.23 -23.37 -38.43
C ASP A 892 -29.07 -24.27 -38.87
N ILE A 893 -29.13 -24.71 -40.13
CA ILE A 893 -28.13 -25.61 -40.70
C ILE A 893 -26.88 -24.82 -41.05
N ILE A 894 -25.74 -25.29 -40.54
CA ILE A 894 -24.41 -24.81 -40.84
C ILE A 894 -23.80 -25.75 -41.88
N THR A 895 -23.62 -25.27 -43.11
CA THR A 895 -22.96 -26.00 -44.21
C THR A 895 -22.37 -25.01 -45.22
N ALA A 896 -21.61 -25.50 -46.20
CA ALA A 896 -21.01 -24.66 -47.24
C ALA A 896 -22.08 -23.87 -48.03
N GLY A 897 -21.82 -22.58 -48.26
CA GLY A 897 -22.72 -21.67 -48.97
C GLY A 897 -23.75 -20.95 -48.10
N LYS A 898 -23.74 -21.17 -46.79
CA LYS A 898 -24.55 -20.40 -45.83
C LYS A 898 -23.96 -19.03 -45.53
N THR A 899 -24.83 -18.09 -45.18
CA THR A 899 -24.53 -16.69 -44.88
C THR A 899 -24.53 -16.41 -43.37
N PHE A 900 -24.12 -15.21 -42.97
CA PHE A 900 -24.25 -14.72 -41.59
C PHE A 900 -25.68 -14.86 -41.05
N LEU A 901 -26.66 -14.44 -41.84
CA LEU A 901 -28.08 -14.52 -41.51
C LEU A 901 -28.61 -15.96 -41.46
N ASP A 902 -28.11 -16.86 -42.31
CA ASP A 902 -28.63 -18.23 -42.37
C ASP A 902 -28.39 -19.02 -41.09
N ILE A 903 -27.31 -18.73 -40.36
CA ILE A 903 -26.98 -19.37 -39.08
C ILE A 903 -27.43 -18.53 -37.86
N ARG A 904 -28.18 -17.46 -38.12
CA ARG A 904 -28.76 -16.54 -37.14
C ARG A 904 -30.17 -16.13 -37.56
N SER A 905 -30.98 -17.09 -38.01
CA SER A 905 -32.26 -16.82 -38.68
C SER A 905 -33.26 -16.07 -37.81
N TRP A 906 -33.09 -16.14 -36.49
CA TRP A 906 -33.84 -15.37 -35.51
C TRP A 906 -33.70 -13.85 -35.68
N TYR A 907 -32.68 -13.35 -36.39
CA TYR A 907 -32.57 -11.92 -36.73
C TYR A 907 -33.75 -11.43 -37.56
N LYS A 908 -34.40 -12.30 -38.33
CA LYS A 908 -35.61 -11.96 -39.10
C LYS A 908 -36.81 -11.59 -38.22
N GLN A 909 -36.73 -11.88 -36.92
CA GLN A 909 -37.74 -11.54 -35.92
C GLN A 909 -37.37 -10.26 -35.14
N ASP A 910 -36.20 -9.68 -35.39
CA ASP A 910 -35.77 -8.45 -34.76
C ASP A 910 -36.68 -7.28 -35.19
N PRO A 911 -37.10 -6.40 -34.26
CA PRO A 911 -37.96 -5.25 -34.59
C PRO A 911 -37.39 -4.34 -35.68
N ASP A 912 -36.07 -4.26 -35.81
CA ASP A 912 -35.39 -3.41 -36.79
C ASP A 912 -34.98 -4.15 -38.07
N TRP A 913 -35.28 -5.46 -38.19
CA TRP A 913 -34.92 -6.27 -39.37
C TRP A 913 -35.40 -5.67 -40.68
N ALA A 914 -36.60 -5.07 -40.71
CA ALA A 914 -37.16 -4.48 -41.92
C ALA A 914 -36.26 -3.39 -42.54
N LYS A 915 -35.47 -2.68 -41.72
CA LYS A 915 -34.49 -1.69 -42.21
C LYS A 915 -33.35 -2.36 -42.95
N VAL A 916 -32.84 -3.46 -42.40
CA VAL A 916 -31.75 -4.24 -43.00
C VAL A 916 -32.23 -4.95 -44.26
N GLN A 917 -33.40 -5.60 -44.21
CA GLN A 917 -34.00 -6.24 -45.37
C GLN A 917 -34.15 -5.26 -46.54
N ALA A 918 -34.65 -4.04 -46.28
CA ALA A 918 -34.77 -3.03 -47.32
C ALA A 918 -33.42 -2.64 -47.95
N HIS A 919 -32.33 -2.66 -47.18
CA HIS A 919 -30.98 -2.42 -47.69
C HIS A 919 -30.48 -3.57 -48.55
N LEU A 920 -30.67 -4.82 -48.09
CA LEU A 920 -30.33 -6.02 -48.85
C LEU A 920 -31.11 -6.12 -50.17
N ASP A 921 -32.35 -5.61 -50.20
CA ASP A 921 -33.18 -5.52 -51.40
C ASP A 921 -32.73 -4.38 -52.37
N GLY A 922 -31.58 -3.75 -52.13
CA GLY A 922 -31.00 -2.69 -52.97
C GLY A 922 -31.34 -1.27 -52.52
N GLY A 923 -31.94 -1.10 -51.34
CA GLY A 923 -32.20 0.20 -50.73
C GLY A 923 -30.95 0.85 -50.11
N PRO A 924 -31.08 2.09 -49.59
CA PRO A 924 -29.98 2.79 -48.94
C PRO A 924 -29.53 2.06 -47.66
N ALA A 925 -28.28 2.31 -47.24
CA ALA A 925 -27.74 1.79 -45.99
C ALA A 925 -28.63 2.19 -44.79
N PRO A 926 -28.93 1.24 -43.88
CA PRO A 926 -29.82 1.50 -42.76
C PRO A 926 -29.13 2.45 -41.76
N SER A 927 -29.94 3.23 -41.04
CA SER A 927 -29.45 4.17 -40.03
C SER A 927 -30.05 3.88 -38.67
N PHE A 928 -29.23 4.02 -37.63
CA PHE A 928 -29.55 3.68 -36.25
C PHE A 928 -29.11 4.77 -35.28
N ASN A 929 -29.74 4.81 -34.12
CA ASN A 929 -29.30 5.61 -32.97
C ASN A 929 -29.04 4.63 -31.83
N TYR A 930 -27.80 4.17 -31.70
CA TYR A 930 -27.46 3.13 -30.72
C TYR A 930 -27.16 3.71 -29.34
N HIS A 931 -27.51 2.94 -28.32
CA HIS A 931 -27.20 3.19 -26.91
C HIS A 931 -26.29 2.07 -26.39
N ARG A 932 -25.06 2.01 -26.92
CA ARG A 932 -24.03 1.08 -26.45
C ARG A 932 -23.69 1.37 -24.99
N PHE A 933 -23.75 0.36 -24.12
CA PHE A 933 -23.58 0.52 -22.68
C PHE A 933 -22.26 1.23 -22.32
N TRP A 934 -21.16 0.82 -22.97
CA TRP A 934 -19.84 1.42 -22.74
C TRP A 934 -19.82 2.91 -23.13
N ALA A 935 -20.43 3.28 -24.25
CA ALA A 935 -20.46 4.65 -24.75
C ALA A 935 -21.27 5.55 -23.82
N GLN A 936 -22.41 5.06 -23.33
CA GLN A 936 -23.25 5.81 -22.37
C GLN A 936 -22.57 5.97 -21.03
N SER A 937 -21.81 4.96 -20.60
CA SER A 937 -20.96 5.04 -19.41
C SER A 937 -19.87 6.09 -19.59
N ASP A 938 -19.18 6.11 -20.73
CA ASP A 938 -18.16 7.13 -21.04
C ASP A 938 -18.74 8.54 -21.07
N VAL A 939 -19.91 8.74 -21.66
CA VAL A 939 -20.63 10.04 -21.63
C VAL A 939 -20.90 10.47 -20.20
N ALA A 940 -21.43 9.58 -19.35
CA ALA A 940 -21.67 9.90 -17.95
C ALA A 940 -20.35 10.28 -17.24
N MET A 941 -19.31 9.47 -17.41
CA MET A 941 -18.01 9.70 -16.79
C MET A 941 -17.34 10.98 -17.28
N ALA A 942 -17.55 11.40 -18.53
CA ALA A 942 -17.04 12.67 -19.05
C ALA A 942 -17.67 13.89 -18.37
N PHE A 943 -18.97 13.84 -18.05
CA PHE A 943 -19.60 14.88 -17.23
C PHE A 943 -19.00 14.92 -15.82
N ALA A 944 -18.88 13.74 -15.21
CA ALA A 944 -18.27 13.58 -13.90
C ALA A 944 -16.81 14.09 -13.86
N ASP A 945 -16.01 13.81 -14.88
CA ASP A 945 -14.62 14.27 -14.99
C ASP A 945 -14.54 15.78 -15.06
N PHE A 946 -15.40 16.43 -15.85
CA PHE A 946 -15.42 17.88 -15.89
C PHE A 946 -15.77 18.49 -14.53
N ALA A 947 -16.83 17.98 -13.88
CA ALA A 947 -17.25 18.44 -12.56
C ALA A 947 -16.13 18.30 -11.52
N ALA A 948 -15.40 17.19 -11.59
CA ALA A 948 -14.32 16.84 -10.67
C ALA A 948 -13.02 17.62 -10.89
N LEU A 949 -12.62 17.80 -12.14
CA LEU A 949 -11.32 18.36 -12.51
C LEU A 949 -11.37 19.88 -12.63
N PHE A 950 -12.55 20.43 -12.92
CA PHE A 950 -12.79 21.85 -13.09
C PHE A 950 -14.09 22.25 -12.38
N PRO A 951 -14.14 22.19 -11.04
CA PRO A 951 -15.33 22.58 -10.29
C PRO A 951 -15.82 23.97 -10.75
N ASN A 952 -14.93 24.97 -10.75
CA ASN A 952 -15.26 26.38 -11.03
C ASN A 952 -15.42 26.73 -12.52
N GLY A 953 -15.52 25.73 -13.41
CA GLY A 953 -15.65 25.92 -14.87
C GLY A 953 -14.32 25.87 -15.61
#